data_AF-V9IAT3-F1
#
_entry.id   AF-V9IAT3-F1
#
_cell.length_a   1.000
_cell.length_b   1.000
_cell.length_c   1.000
_cell.angle_alpha   90.00
_cell.angle_beta   90.00
_cell.angle_gamma   90.00
#
_symmetry.space_group_name_H-M   'P 1'
#
loop_
_entity.id
_entity.type
_entity.pdbx_description
1 polymer ?
#
loop_
_entity_poly.entity_id
_entity_poly.type
_entity_poly.pdbx_seq_one_letter_code
_entity_poly.pdbx_strand_id
1 'polypeptide(L)'
;MLVGDTPFYADSLVGTYSKIMDHRNSLHFPQEVDISHSAKNLICGFLTDRTKRLGRNGVEEIKNHLFFKNDQWTFENLRECVPPVVPELSGDDDTSNFEDVDKEDGPEESFPVPKAFSGNHLPFIGFTYSGDYQLLAFSGKESVDGLENHINNGTSDDIKISQLENLLDKEKRQVESLESRQKALTTQLEVMTRRETELREEIGRADKELTLLRHNYKEAQRRVEHETESRRKAESLFVELKKKFDEEQTKRARDASNSQQTSERVTSLEKQIKEMQSKLERETETVTRLRKQATEITVARQAAEQMANELQVARAQLQAQRDNLQQEVVTLQGQLSKERSSRSQASSLTAELESRLSALHLELEHSREKEEKAIMDNRQLTEKISALEKEAASLTLELKAAQARYNQEVVAHQETERSRILSKEEANLEVVKAKLNEEKSGRQRAELLAQEKERQTSMLSVDYRQIQQRLQKLEGEHRQEMEKVKVLQGQVEQEQQKRNVLQTDLAQQSSEAGRLRAREQQLVGEVAQLREAKRQIEEELHHLKTQRNVDQLQTKELQEQLEAEAYFSTLYKTQTQELREELDEKIRLQQELEEERSSLVHQLQLSLARGDSEALARSIAEETVADLEKERTMKELEYKDGVTKHHQELNAKEQIINTA
;
A
#
# COMPACT_ATOMS: atom_id res chain seq x y z
N MET A 1 -27.62 5.47 -17.88
CA MET A 1 -28.92 5.94 -18.45
C MET A 1 -29.80 6.52 -17.36
N LEU A 2 -30.83 5.84 -16.82
CA LEU A 2 -31.81 6.46 -15.90
C LEU A 2 -31.23 7.01 -14.58
N VAL A 3 -30.11 6.47 -14.09
CA VAL A 3 -29.43 6.88 -12.85
C VAL A 3 -28.17 7.74 -13.13
N GLY A 4 -27.79 7.92 -14.39
CA GLY A 4 -26.39 8.18 -14.75
C GLY A 4 -25.58 6.88 -14.66
N ASP A 5 -25.20 6.50 -13.44
CA ASP A 5 -24.22 5.46 -13.09
C ASP A 5 -24.61 3.99 -13.39
N THR A 6 -23.63 3.10 -13.19
CA THR A 6 -23.82 1.63 -13.25
C THR A 6 -24.25 1.08 -11.88
N PRO A 7 -25.19 0.10 -11.82
CA PRO A 7 -25.86 -0.31 -10.58
C PRO A 7 -24.98 -1.06 -9.57
N PHE A 8 -23.76 -1.45 -9.95
CA PHE A 8 -22.82 -2.21 -9.12
C PHE A 8 -21.43 -1.57 -9.05
N TYR A 9 -21.31 -0.28 -9.41
CA TYR A 9 -20.05 0.45 -9.38
C TYR A 9 -19.32 0.35 -8.03
N ALA A 10 -17.99 0.19 -8.07
CA ALA A 10 -17.10 0.33 -6.92
C ALA A 10 -15.70 0.75 -7.39
N ASP A 11 -14.94 1.34 -6.47
CA ASP A 11 -13.59 1.89 -6.71
C ASP A 11 -12.52 0.84 -7.11
N SER A 12 -12.92 -0.44 -7.20
CA SER A 12 -12.07 -1.53 -7.69
C SER A 12 -12.88 -2.56 -8.47
N LEU A 13 -12.21 -3.24 -9.40
CA LEU A 13 -12.78 -4.34 -10.19
C LEU A 13 -13.28 -5.49 -9.29
N VAL A 14 -12.52 -5.83 -8.24
CA VAL A 14 -12.91 -6.85 -7.25
C VAL A 14 -14.16 -6.43 -6.48
N GLY A 15 -14.25 -5.18 -6.02
CA GLY A 15 -15.45 -4.65 -5.36
C GLY A 15 -16.67 -4.65 -6.28
N THR A 16 -16.48 -4.35 -7.57
CA THR A 16 -17.54 -4.41 -8.59
C THR A 16 -18.03 -5.85 -8.78
N TYR A 17 -17.13 -6.83 -8.90
CA TYR A 17 -17.51 -8.25 -8.93
C TYR A 17 -18.21 -8.72 -7.65
N SER A 18 -17.77 -8.27 -6.47
CA SER A 18 -18.47 -8.57 -5.21
C SER A 18 -19.91 -8.06 -5.21
N LYS A 19 -20.14 -6.82 -5.67
CA LYS A 19 -21.49 -6.23 -5.77
C LYS A 19 -22.37 -6.92 -6.82
N ILE A 20 -21.80 -7.40 -7.93
CA ILE A 20 -22.52 -8.19 -8.95
C ILE A 20 -22.89 -9.58 -8.41
N MET A 21 -21.98 -10.24 -7.70
CA MET A 21 -22.24 -11.55 -7.08
C MET A 21 -23.36 -11.42 -6.03
N ASP A 22 -23.25 -10.44 -5.14
CA ASP A 22 -24.27 -10.13 -4.12
C ASP A 22 -25.34 -9.13 -4.61
N HIS A 23 -25.73 -9.22 -5.88
CA HIS A 23 -26.70 -8.31 -6.52
C HIS A 23 -28.00 -8.14 -5.74
N ARG A 24 -28.46 -9.20 -5.03
CA ARG A 24 -29.70 -9.19 -4.25
C ARG A 24 -29.68 -8.20 -3.08
N ASN A 25 -28.52 -7.99 -2.46
CA ASN A 25 -28.35 -7.03 -1.35
C ASN A 25 -27.64 -5.74 -1.81
N SER A 26 -26.91 -5.78 -2.94
CA SER A 26 -26.14 -4.64 -3.44
C SER A 26 -26.94 -3.70 -4.35
N LEU A 27 -27.99 -4.17 -5.03
CA LEU A 27 -28.79 -3.35 -5.95
C LEU A 27 -29.67 -2.35 -5.18
N HIS A 28 -29.27 -1.08 -5.23
CA HIS A 28 -30.01 0.04 -4.65
C HIS A 28 -30.39 1.06 -5.73
N PHE A 29 -31.54 1.71 -5.56
CA PHE A 29 -31.94 2.88 -6.36
C PHE A 29 -31.79 4.12 -5.49
N PRO A 30 -31.08 5.18 -5.94
CA PRO A 30 -31.06 6.47 -5.26
C PRO A 30 -32.47 7.03 -5.02
N GLN A 31 -32.62 7.85 -3.97
CA GLN A 31 -33.89 8.52 -3.65
C GLN A 31 -34.06 9.84 -4.40
N GLU A 32 -32.94 10.38 -4.87
CA GLU A 32 -32.77 11.66 -5.56
C GLU A 32 -33.17 11.59 -7.06
N VAL A 33 -33.49 10.40 -7.57
CA VAL A 33 -33.77 10.15 -8.99
C VAL A 33 -35.17 9.58 -9.17
N ASP A 34 -36.02 10.32 -9.90
CA ASP A 34 -37.41 9.96 -10.22
C ASP A 34 -37.49 8.82 -11.26
N ILE A 35 -37.36 7.58 -10.78
CA ILE A 35 -37.48 6.37 -11.59
C ILE A 35 -38.86 5.74 -11.37
N SER A 36 -39.64 5.62 -12.44
CA SER A 36 -41.01 5.08 -12.40
C SER A 36 -41.06 3.63 -11.87
N HIS A 37 -42.20 3.24 -11.29
CA HIS A 37 -42.35 1.88 -10.74
C HIS A 37 -42.14 0.79 -11.81
N SER A 38 -42.66 1.00 -13.03
CA SER A 38 -42.44 0.09 -14.16
C SER A 38 -40.95 -0.02 -14.54
N ALA A 39 -40.20 1.09 -14.49
CA ALA A 39 -38.76 1.07 -14.74
C ALA A 39 -37.99 0.31 -13.65
N LYS A 40 -38.27 0.57 -12.36
CA LYS A 40 -37.67 -0.20 -11.25
C LYS A 40 -38.01 -1.68 -11.35
N ASN A 41 -39.25 -2.03 -11.71
CA ASN A 41 -39.69 -3.41 -11.91
C ASN A 41 -38.95 -4.11 -13.07
N LEU A 42 -38.78 -3.45 -14.22
CA LEU A 42 -38.03 -3.98 -15.36
C LEU A 42 -36.56 -4.24 -14.99
N ILE A 43 -35.92 -3.26 -14.31
CA ILE A 43 -34.52 -3.37 -13.89
C ILE A 43 -34.33 -4.54 -12.91
N CYS A 44 -35.17 -4.67 -11.90
CA CYS A 44 -35.14 -5.82 -10.98
C CYS A 44 -35.45 -7.17 -11.67
N GLY A 45 -36.29 -7.16 -12.71
CA GLY A 45 -36.59 -8.33 -13.54
C GLY A 45 -35.38 -8.83 -14.33
N PHE A 46 -34.49 -7.94 -14.77
CA PHE A 46 -33.22 -8.32 -15.41
C PHE A 46 -32.10 -8.61 -14.39
N LEU A 47 -31.95 -7.76 -13.37
CA LEU A 47 -30.87 -7.84 -12.37
C LEU A 47 -31.20 -8.83 -11.23
N THR A 48 -31.52 -10.06 -11.64
CA THR A 48 -31.79 -11.19 -10.75
C THR A 48 -31.15 -12.48 -11.29
N ASP A 49 -31.23 -13.56 -10.52
CA ASP A 49 -30.71 -14.88 -10.88
C ASP A 49 -31.20 -15.37 -12.25
N ARG A 50 -30.31 -16.01 -13.03
CA ARG A 50 -30.60 -16.55 -14.38
C ARG A 50 -31.81 -17.50 -14.45
N THR A 51 -32.26 -18.04 -13.32
CA THR A 51 -33.43 -18.93 -13.22
C THR A 51 -34.76 -18.19 -13.09
N LYS A 52 -34.76 -16.92 -12.68
CA LYS A 52 -35.94 -16.06 -12.49
C LYS A 52 -35.96 -14.81 -13.38
N ARG A 53 -34.86 -14.56 -14.11
CA ARG A 53 -34.68 -13.40 -14.98
C ARG A 53 -35.77 -13.28 -16.05
N LEU A 54 -36.29 -12.06 -16.23
CA LEU A 54 -37.23 -11.71 -17.28
C LEU A 54 -36.67 -12.04 -18.67
N GLY A 55 -37.49 -12.63 -19.54
CA GLY A 55 -37.07 -13.08 -20.86
C GLY A 55 -36.54 -14.51 -20.90
N ARG A 56 -36.42 -15.20 -19.74
CA ARG A 56 -35.98 -16.60 -19.68
C ARG A 56 -36.87 -17.52 -20.52
N ASN A 57 -38.17 -17.25 -20.61
CA ASN A 57 -39.10 -18.09 -21.37
C ASN A 57 -39.37 -17.55 -22.78
N GLY A 58 -38.71 -16.46 -23.18
CA GLY A 58 -38.81 -15.85 -24.51
C GLY A 58 -38.87 -14.32 -24.48
N VAL A 59 -38.50 -13.68 -25.59
CA VAL A 59 -38.46 -12.21 -25.72
C VAL A 59 -39.83 -11.54 -25.51
N GLU A 60 -40.93 -12.28 -25.70
CA GLU A 60 -42.29 -11.78 -25.49
C GLU A 60 -42.57 -11.39 -24.02
N GLU A 61 -41.88 -11.98 -23.04
CA GLU A 61 -41.96 -11.54 -21.63
C GLU A 61 -41.43 -10.10 -21.46
N ILE A 62 -40.42 -9.72 -22.26
CA ILE A 62 -39.80 -8.39 -22.25
C ILE A 62 -40.68 -7.41 -23.03
N LYS A 63 -41.13 -7.78 -24.24
CA LYS A 63 -41.98 -6.90 -25.08
C LYS A 63 -43.29 -6.51 -24.39
N ASN A 64 -43.95 -7.45 -23.72
CA ASN A 64 -45.22 -7.20 -23.04
C ASN A 64 -45.05 -6.51 -21.66
N HIS A 65 -43.83 -6.13 -21.27
CA HIS A 65 -43.59 -5.45 -20.00
C HIS A 65 -44.10 -4.01 -20.03
N LEU A 66 -44.82 -3.61 -18.97
CA LEU A 66 -45.52 -2.31 -18.87
C LEU A 66 -44.61 -1.08 -19.06
N PHE A 67 -43.30 -1.19 -18.87
CA PHE A 67 -42.35 -0.11 -19.14
C PHE A 67 -42.31 0.31 -20.62
N PHE A 68 -42.50 -0.62 -21.56
CA PHE A 68 -42.46 -0.33 -23.00
C PHE A 68 -43.78 0.17 -23.57
N LYS A 69 -44.85 0.21 -22.77
CA LYS A 69 -46.16 0.70 -23.23
C LYS A 69 -46.11 2.23 -23.41
N ASN A 70 -46.14 2.65 -24.67
CA ASN A 70 -46.08 4.04 -25.11
C ASN A 70 -47.08 4.27 -26.27
N ASP A 71 -47.15 5.50 -26.78
CA ASP A 71 -48.03 5.96 -27.85
C ASP A 71 -47.29 6.42 -29.14
N GLN A 72 -45.96 6.32 -29.16
CA GLN A 72 -45.08 6.80 -30.23
C GLN A 72 -44.66 5.68 -31.21
N TRP A 73 -44.47 4.46 -30.72
CA TRP A 73 -43.94 3.32 -31.48
C TRP A 73 -44.46 1.96 -30.99
N THR A 74 -44.44 0.97 -31.88
CA THR A 74 -44.65 -0.46 -31.59
C THR A 74 -43.38 -1.25 -31.87
N PHE A 75 -43.28 -2.50 -31.39
CA PHE A 75 -42.13 -3.35 -31.67
C PHE A 75 -41.98 -3.75 -33.16
N GLU A 76 -42.97 -3.43 -34.00
CA GLU A 76 -42.95 -3.70 -35.44
C GLU A 76 -42.38 -2.50 -36.22
N ASN A 77 -42.77 -1.26 -35.85
CA ASN A 77 -42.35 -0.04 -36.56
C ASN A 77 -41.26 0.79 -35.85
N LEU A 78 -40.73 0.35 -34.70
CA LEU A 78 -39.69 1.06 -33.92
C LEU A 78 -38.47 1.53 -34.73
N ARG A 79 -38.11 0.85 -35.84
CA ARG A 79 -37.00 1.24 -36.73
C ARG A 79 -37.35 2.31 -37.77
N GLU A 80 -38.63 2.60 -37.95
CA GLU A 80 -39.18 3.59 -38.89
C GLU A 80 -39.60 4.89 -38.16
N CYS A 81 -39.80 4.82 -36.84
CA CYS A 81 -40.03 5.96 -35.98
C CYS A 81 -38.79 6.87 -35.86
N VAL A 82 -39.00 8.17 -35.71
CA VAL A 82 -37.92 9.14 -35.49
C VAL A 82 -37.25 8.85 -34.12
N PRO A 83 -35.92 8.69 -34.04
CA PRO A 83 -35.23 8.40 -32.78
C PRO A 83 -35.17 9.63 -31.87
N PRO A 84 -34.98 9.46 -30.54
CA PRO A 84 -34.93 10.58 -29.59
C PRO A 84 -33.79 11.58 -29.81
N VAL A 85 -32.73 11.15 -30.51
CA VAL A 85 -31.63 12.01 -30.99
C VAL A 85 -31.38 11.64 -32.45
N VAL A 86 -31.45 12.63 -33.32
CA VAL A 86 -30.99 12.55 -34.71
C VAL A 86 -29.70 13.37 -34.77
N PRO A 87 -28.52 12.76 -35.02
CA PRO A 87 -27.28 13.53 -35.12
C PRO A 87 -27.29 14.37 -36.41
N GLU A 88 -26.91 15.63 -36.29
CA GLU A 88 -26.63 16.49 -37.44
C GLU A 88 -25.22 16.15 -37.94
N LEU A 89 -25.12 15.60 -39.16
CA LEU A 89 -23.87 15.19 -39.79
C LEU A 89 -23.52 16.14 -40.93
N SER A 90 -22.24 16.51 -41.02
CA SER A 90 -21.69 17.41 -42.04
C SER A 90 -21.24 16.71 -43.33
N GLY A 91 -21.00 15.40 -43.27
CA GLY A 91 -20.55 14.55 -44.38
C GLY A 91 -20.74 13.06 -44.11
N ASP A 92 -20.33 12.21 -45.05
CA ASP A 92 -20.30 10.75 -44.91
C ASP A 92 -19.04 10.23 -44.17
N ASP A 93 -18.04 11.11 -43.98
CA ASP A 93 -16.82 10.90 -43.19
C ASP A 93 -16.87 11.57 -41.80
N ASP A 94 -18.03 12.06 -41.37
CA ASP A 94 -18.19 12.81 -40.12
C ASP A 94 -18.06 11.92 -38.86
N THR A 95 -16.96 12.09 -38.13
CA THR A 95 -16.67 11.39 -36.88
C THR A 95 -16.97 12.19 -35.60
N SER A 96 -17.67 13.33 -35.68
CA SER A 96 -17.91 14.24 -34.54
C SER A 96 -18.67 13.65 -33.35
N ASN A 97 -19.32 12.50 -33.55
CA ASN A 97 -20.07 11.77 -32.52
C ASN A 97 -19.23 10.64 -31.86
N PHE A 98 -17.94 10.57 -32.17
CA PHE A 98 -16.96 9.68 -31.54
C PHE A 98 -15.94 10.51 -30.73
N GLU A 99 -15.35 9.91 -29.69
CA GLU A 99 -14.25 10.53 -28.95
C GLU A 99 -12.94 10.38 -29.74
N ASP A 100 -12.09 11.42 -29.74
CA ASP A 100 -10.75 11.36 -30.32
C ASP A 100 -9.92 10.30 -29.60
N VAL A 101 -9.47 9.28 -30.34
CA VAL A 101 -8.61 8.22 -29.79
C VAL A 101 -7.17 8.72 -29.75
N ASP A 102 -6.65 8.92 -28.54
CA ASP A 102 -5.23 9.20 -28.30
C ASP A 102 -4.35 8.15 -29.01
N LYS A 103 -3.34 8.62 -29.75
CA LYS A 103 -2.39 7.72 -30.41
C LYS A 103 -1.40 7.21 -29.37
N GLU A 104 -1.37 5.90 -29.17
CA GLU A 104 -0.28 5.25 -28.46
C GLU A 104 1.00 5.36 -29.30
N ASP A 105 1.83 6.37 -29.02
CA ASP A 105 3.16 6.60 -29.63
C ASP A 105 4.21 5.53 -29.20
N GLY A 106 3.78 4.27 -29.10
CA GLY A 106 4.62 3.10 -28.91
C GLY A 106 5.10 2.51 -30.24
N PRO A 107 6.14 1.66 -30.23
CA PRO A 107 6.47 0.84 -31.40
C PRO A 107 5.36 -0.19 -31.63
N GLU A 108 4.89 -0.34 -32.88
CA GLU A 108 3.92 -1.39 -33.23
C GLU A 108 4.47 -2.78 -32.84
N GLU A 109 3.75 -3.52 -31.98
CA GLU A 109 4.15 -4.86 -31.54
C GLU A 109 3.98 -5.91 -32.66
N SER A 110 4.89 -5.89 -33.63
CA SER A 110 4.98 -6.93 -34.66
C SER A 110 5.42 -8.27 -34.04
N PHE A 111 4.86 -9.38 -34.51
CA PHE A 111 5.33 -10.71 -34.13
C PHE A 111 6.84 -10.87 -34.42
N PRO A 112 7.66 -11.35 -33.47
CA PRO A 112 9.10 -11.54 -33.69
C PRO A 112 9.35 -12.56 -34.80
N VAL A 113 10.38 -12.30 -35.63
CA VAL A 113 10.73 -13.14 -36.79
C VAL A 113 10.93 -14.60 -36.37
N PRO A 114 10.06 -15.53 -36.79
CA PRO A 114 10.13 -16.92 -36.32
C PRO A 114 11.37 -17.64 -36.84
N LYS A 115 12.12 -18.30 -35.94
CA LYS A 115 13.25 -19.20 -36.31
C LYS A 115 12.78 -20.51 -36.98
N ALA A 116 11.50 -20.84 -36.83
CA ALA A 116 10.82 -22.02 -37.40
C ALA A 116 9.33 -21.67 -37.63
N PHE A 117 8.55 -22.55 -38.26
CA PHE A 117 7.13 -22.29 -38.53
C PHE A 117 6.32 -22.12 -37.22
N SER A 118 5.87 -20.90 -36.95
CA SER A 118 5.09 -20.57 -35.75
C SER A 118 3.56 -20.63 -35.95
N GLY A 119 3.09 -20.64 -37.20
CA GLY A 119 1.66 -20.74 -37.52
C GLY A 119 0.81 -19.52 -37.15
N ASN A 120 1.39 -18.35 -36.83
CA ASN A 120 0.68 -17.17 -36.30
C ASN A 120 -0.54 -16.73 -37.15
N HIS A 121 -0.52 -16.96 -38.46
CA HIS A 121 -1.61 -16.60 -39.38
C HIS A 121 -2.67 -17.69 -39.59
N LEU A 122 -2.46 -18.92 -39.10
CA LEU A 122 -3.41 -20.03 -39.25
C LEU A 122 -4.80 -19.75 -38.64
N PRO A 123 -4.94 -19.07 -37.48
CA PRO A 123 -6.26 -18.75 -36.91
C PRO A 123 -7.12 -17.81 -37.77
N PHE A 124 -6.53 -17.15 -38.77
CA PHE A 124 -7.18 -16.18 -39.64
C PHE A 124 -7.51 -16.75 -41.03
N ILE A 125 -7.22 -18.03 -41.28
CA ILE A 125 -7.61 -18.70 -42.53
C ILE A 125 -9.15 -18.80 -42.56
N GLY A 126 -9.76 -18.24 -43.60
CA GLY A 126 -11.22 -18.12 -43.71
C GLY A 126 -11.82 -16.85 -43.10
N PHE A 127 -11.00 -15.94 -42.56
CA PHE A 127 -11.47 -14.62 -42.11
C PHE A 127 -11.88 -13.70 -43.28
N THR A 128 -11.26 -13.88 -44.45
CA THR A 128 -11.56 -13.10 -45.66
C THR A 128 -12.98 -13.38 -46.17
N TYR A 129 -13.84 -12.36 -46.13
CA TYR A 129 -15.18 -12.36 -46.69
C TYR A 129 -15.30 -11.33 -47.84
N SER A 130 -16.01 -11.68 -48.91
CA SER A 130 -16.43 -10.79 -49.99
C SER A 130 -17.82 -11.21 -50.44
N GLY A 131 -18.72 -10.23 -50.63
CA GLY A 131 -20.10 -10.48 -51.05
C GLY A 131 -20.24 -10.86 -52.53
N ASP A 132 -19.22 -10.60 -53.35
CA ASP A 132 -19.32 -10.64 -54.82
C ASP A 132 -19.19 -12.06 -55.41
N TYR A 133 -18.74 -13.03 -54.61
CA TYR A 133 -18.44 -14.40 -55.02
C TYR A 133 -19.65 -15.24 -55.49
N GLN A 134 -20.85 -14.66 -55.53
CA GLN A 134 -22.10 -15.37 -55.78
C GLN A 134 -22.64 -15.25 -57.22
N LEU A 135 -21.91 -14.59 -58.13
CA LEU A 135 -22.39 -14.20 -59.47
C LEU A 135 -21.84 -14.96 -60.69
N LEU A 136 -20.89 -15.90 -60.53
CA LEU A 136 -20.14 -16.51 -61.65
C LEU A 136 -20.59 -17.95 -62.02
N ALA A 137 -21.89 -18.19 -62.23
CA ALA A 137 -22.45 -19.56 -62.28
C ALA A 137 -23.41 -19.94 -63.45
N PHE A 138 -23.55 -19.17 -64.54
CA PHE A 138 -24.48 -19.51 -65.65
C PHE A 138 -24.02 -19.14 -67.09
N SER A 139 -24.58 -19.87 -68.11
CA SER A 139 -24.30 -19.85 -69.58
C SER A 139 -23.11 -20.73 -70.05
N GLY A 140 -23.00 -21.28 -71.28
CA GLY A 140 -23.85 -21.34 -72.50
C GLY A 140 -23.20 -22.19 -73.64
N LYS A 141 -23.91 -22.59 -74.72
CA LYS A 141 -23.38 -23.45 -75.84
C LYS A 141 -24.29 -23.60 -77.09
N GLU A 142 -23.75 -23.60 -78.34
CA GLU A 142 -24.45 -23.87 -79.67
C GLU A 142 -23.53 -24.49 -80.80
N SER A 143 -24.01 -24.74 -82.07
CA SER A 143 -23.42 -25.70 -83.11
C SER A 143 -23.81 -25.57 -84.65
N VAL A 144 -23.09 -26.15 -85.68
CA VAL A 144 -23.24 -25.98 -87.22
C VAL A 144 -22.70 -27.17 -88.19
N ASP A 145 -22.83 -27.21 -89.57
CA ASP A 145 -22.56 -28.35 -90.62
C ASP A 145 -22.28 -28.04 -92.21
N GLY A 146 -21.97 -28.99 -93.19
CA GLY A 146 -21.81 -28.84 -94.74
C GLY A 146 -21.29 -30.00 -95.76
N LEU A 147 -21.39 -29.96 -97.16
CA LEU A 147 -21.17 -31.14 -98.16
C LEU A 147 -20.90 -31.01 -99.78
N GLU A 148 -20.16 -31.96 -100.47
CA GLU A 148 -20.05 -32.67 -101.88
C GLU A 148 -19.99 -32.23 -103.45
N ASN A 149 -19.25 -33.02 -104.35
CA ASN A 149 -19.53 -33.68 -105.76
C ASN A 149 -18.94 -33.40 -107.26
N HIS A 150 -18.77 -34.48 -108.14
CA HIS A 150 -18.75 -34.73 -109.68
C HIS A 150 -17.63 -34.25 -110.76
N ILE A 151 -17.52 -34.59 -112.12
CA ILE A 151 -17.41 -35.84 -113.05
C ILE A 151 -16.81 -35.64 -114.58
N ASN A 152 -16.93 -36.54 -115.64
CA ASN A 152 -15.89 -36.96 -116.71
C ASN A 152 -16.19 -37.29 -118.29
N ASN A 153 -15.14 -37.52 -119.20
CA ASN A 153 -14.93 -38.40 -120.48
C ASN A 153 -15.00 -38.02 -122.06
N GLY A 154 -14.26 -38.70 -123.03
CA GLY A 154 -14.40 -38.73 -124.58
C GLY A 154 -13.22 -39.26 -125.58
N THR A 155 -13.42 -39.73 -126.89
CA THR A 155 -12.39 -40.32 -127.91
C THR A 155 -12.69 -40.43 -129.51
N SER A 156 -11.69 -40.82 -130.41
CA SER A 156 -11.67 -41.58 -131.78
C SER A 156 -11.83 -40.94 -133.25
N ASP A 157 -11.43 -41.42 -134.50
CA ASP A 157 -10.44 -42.38 -135.19
C ASP A 157 -10.25 -42.26 -136.81
N ASP A 158 -9.93 -43.31 -137.69
CA ASP A 158 -9.15 -43.34 -139.05
C ASP A 158 -9.77 -44.06 -140.37
N ILE A 159 -9.27 -44.52 -141.60
CA ILE A 159 -7.98 -44.87 -142.41
C ILE A 159 -8.09 -45.19 -144.01
N LYS A 160 -7.05 -45.15 -144.95
CA LYS A 160 -6.94 -45.83 -146.34
C LYS A 160 -5.56 -45.85 -147.17
N ILE A 161 -4.95 -47.00 -147.60
CA ILE A 161 -3.59 -47.14 -148.26
C ILE A 161 -3.44 -48.30 -149.31
N SER A 162 -2.60 -48.16 -150.38
CA SER A 162 -1.82 -49.27 -151.05
C SER A 162 -0.87 -48.82 -152.20
N GLN A 163 -1.28 -47.91 -153.11
CA GLN A 163 -0.43 -47.45 -154.23
C GLN A 163 0.93 -46.83 -153.81
N LEU A 164 1.08 -46.52 -152.53
CA LEU A 164 2.32 -46.09 -151.89
C LEU A 164 3.43 -47.15 -151.96
N GLU A 165 3.10 -48.46 -151.98
CA GLU A 165 4.04 -49.57 -151.73
C GLU A 165 5.35 -49.60 -152.55
N ASN A 166 5.37 -49.05 -153.78
CA ASN A 166 6.59 -48.99 -154.60
C ASN A 166 7.35 -47.64 -154.53
N LEU A 167 6.69 -46.55 -154.12
CA LEU A 167 7.40 -45.35 -153.67
C LEU A 167 8.02 -45.61 -152.30
N LEU A 168 7.25 -46.27 -151.43
CA LEU A 168 7.61 -46.71 -150.09
C LEU A 168 8.92 -47.51 -150.05
N ASP A 169 9.30 -48.29 -151.07
CA ASP A 169 10.58 -49.02 -151.04
C ASP A 169 11.82 -48.15 -151.36
N LYS A 170 11.64 -47.03 -152.07
CA LYS A 170 12.68 -46.00 -152.21
C LYS A 170 12.67 -45.01 -151.05
N GLU A 171 11.48 -44.62 -150.60
CA GLU A 171 11.32 -43.85 -149.37
C GLU A 171 11.94 -44.61 -148.20
N LYS A 172 11.63 -45.90 -147.98
CA LYS A 172 12.18 -46.74 -146.89
C LYS A 172 13.66 -46.56 -146.66
N ARG A 173 14.51 -46.54 -147.69
CA ARG A 173 15.97 -46.37 -147.51
C ARG A 173 16.38 -44.94 -147.15
N GLN A 174 15.63 -43.96 -147.63
CA GLN A 174 15.80 -42.55 -147.29
C GLN A 174 15.20 -42.23 -145.91
N VAL A 175 14.12 -42.92 -145.55
CA VAL A 175 13.43 -42.94 -144.26
C VAL A 175 14.29 -43.66 -143.23
N GLU A 176 14.91 -44.82 -143.48
CA GLU A 176 15.86 -45.48 -142.57
C GLU A 176 17.03 -44.55 -142.20
N SER A 177 17.55 -43.80 -143.18
CA SER A 177 18.59 -42.78 -142.97
C SER A 177 18.07 -41.58 -142.15
N LEU A 178 16.87 -41.08 -142.46
CA LEU A 178 16.24 -39.98 -141.73
C LEU A 178 15.76 -40.39 -140.33
N GLU A 179 15.31 -41.63 -140.13
CA GLU A 179 14.93 -42.26 -138.87
C GLU A 179 16.13 -42.50 -137.98
N SER A 180 17.26 -42.93 -138.56
CA SER A 180 18.54 -43.04 -137.84
C SER A 180 18.94 -41.66 -137.29
N ARG A 181 18.87 -40.62 -138.13
CA ARG A 181 19.15 -39.23 -137.73
C ARG A 181 18.10 -38.67 -136.78
N GLN A 182 16.82 -39.01 -136.96
CA GLN A 182 15.70 -38.61 -136.10
C GLN A 182 15.85 -39.24 -134.72
N LYS A 183 16.07 -40.57 -134.63
CA LYS A 183 16.32 -41.28 -133.36
C LYS A 183 17.50 -40.66 -132.62
N ALA A 184 18.61 -40.36 -133.30
CA ALA A 184 19.75 -39.67 -132.67
C ALA A 184 19.38 -38.27 -132.12
N LEU A 185 18.60 -37.47 -132.86
CA LEU A 185 18.11 -36.17 -132.40
C LEU A 185 17.06 -36.28 -131.28
N THR A 186 16.17 -37.27 -131.33
CA THR A 186 15.19 -37.57 -130.29
C THR A 186 15.88 -37.98 -129.00
N THR A 187 16.88 -38.87 -129.05
CA THR A 187 17.68 -39.23 -127.86
C THR A 187 18.44 -38.03 -127.29
N GLN A 188 18.97 -37.13 -128.12
CA GLN A 188 19.55 -35.86 -127.64
C GLN A 188 18.50 -34.94 -126.98
N LEU A 189 17.31 -34.82 -127.57
CA LEU A 189 16.20 -34.05 -126.98
C LEU A 189 15.71 -34.67 -125.67
N GLU A 190 15.62 -36.00 -125.57
CA GLU A 190 15.27 -36.71 -124.33
C GLU A 190 16.29 -36.43 -123.22
N VAL A 191 17.59 -36.47 -123.52
CA VAL A 191 18.65 -36.15 -122.56
C VAL A 191 18.58 -34.69 -122.12
N MET A 192 18.39 -33.75 -123.05
CA MET A 192 18.21 -32.33 -122.73
C MET A 192 16.94 -32.08 -121.89
N THR A 193 15.83 -32.74 -122.23
CA THR A 193 14.56 -32.62 -121.49
C THR A 193 14.69 -33.18 -120.07
N ARG A 194 15.37 -34.33 -119.90
CA ARG A 194 15.68 -34.89 -118.57
C ARG A 194 16.53 -33.91 -117.75
N ARG A 195 17.57 -33.34 -118.34
CA ARG A 195 18.42 -32.36 -117.63
C ARG A 195 17.65 -31.07 -117.29
N GLU A 196 16.70 -30.65 -118.12
CA GLU A 196 15.80 -29.54 -117.78
C GLU A 196 14.85 -29.90 -116.62
N THR A 197 14.30 -31.11 -116.57
CA THR A 197 13.48 -31.56 -115.43
C THR A 197 14.29 -31.66 -114.13
N GLU A 198 15.53 -32.18 -114.18
CA GLU A 198 16.44 -32.22 -113.04
C GLU A 198 16.71 -30.81 -112.49
N LEU A 199 17.02 -29.85 -113.36
CA LEU A 199 17.25 -28.45 -112.97
C LEU A 199 15.99 -27.78 -112.40
N ARG A 200 14.80 -28.07 -112.95
CA ARG A 200 13.52 -27.60 -112.39
C ARG A 200 13.25 -28.20 -111.00
N GLU A 201 13.63 -29.46 -110.76
CA GLU A 201 13.55 -30.11 -109.44
C GLU A 201 14.62 -29.62 -108.45
N GLU A 202 15.79 -29.20 -108.91
CA GLU A 202 16.82 -28.52 -108.09
C GLU A 202 16.33 -27.12 -107.66
N ILE A 203 15.82 -26.31 -108.59
CA ILE A 203 15.21 -25.00 -108.29
C ILE A 203 14.02 -25.18 -107.33
N GLY A 204 13.12 -26.13 -107.61
CA GLY A 204 11.97 -26.45 -106.77
C GLY A 204 12.31 -27.09 -105.41
N ARG A 205 13.57 -27.46 -105.16
CA ARG A 205 14.10 -27.79 -103.82
C ARG A 205 14.67 -26.54 -103.15
N ALA A 206 15.51 -25.77 -103.86
CA ALA A 206 16.10 -24.54 -103.35
C ALA A 206 15.04 -23.51 -102.88
N ASP A 207 13.93 -23.34 -103.61
CA ASP A 207 12.84 -22.45 -103.19
C ASP A 207 12.13 -22.92 -101.90
N LYS A 208 12.05 -24.25 -101.66
CA LYS A 208 11.48 -24.82 -100.43
C LYS A 208 12.43 -24.61 -99.24
N GLU A 209 13.72 -24.82 -99.44
CA GLU A 209 14.73 -24.55 -98.42
C GLU A 209 14.79 -23.04 -98.08
N LEU A 210 14.76 -22.16 -99.09
CA LEU A 210 14.78 -20.71 -98.92
C LEU A 210 13.52 -20.19 -98.21
N THR A 211 12.34 -20.76 -98.48
CA THR A 211 11.10 -20.41 -97.77
C THR A 211 11.09 -20.93 -96.32
N LEU A 212 11.60 -22.15 -96.06
CA LEU A 212 11.80 -22.66 -94.70
C LEU A 212 12.81 -21.80 -93.91
N LEU A 213 13.93 -21.41 -94.52
CA LEU A 213 14.95 -20.57 -93.87
C LEU A 213 14.38 -19.19 -93.51
N ARG A 214 13.55 -18.60 -94.39
CA ARG A 214 12.82 -17.35 -94.11
C ARG A 214 11.77 -17.49 -93.00
N HIS A 215 11.13 -18.64 -92.86
CA HIS A 215 10.23 -18.92 -91.72
C HIS A 215 11.04 -18.96 -90.42
N ASN A 216 12.08 -19.78 -90.37
CA ASN A 216 12.90 -20.00 -89.18
C ASN A 216 13.60 -18.72 -88.71
N TYR A 217 14.06 -17.87 -89.65
CA TYR A 217 14.59 -16.54 -89.35
C TYR A 217 13.55 -15.64 -88.64
N LYS A 218 12.31 -15.57 -89.16
CA LYS A 218 11.22 -14.79 -88.53
C LYS A 218 10.82 -15.35 -87.17
N GLU A 219 10.88 -16.66 -86.97
CA GLU A 219 10.59 -17.26 -85.68
C GLU A 219 11.70 -16.97 -84.66
N ALA A 220 12.97 -17.08 -85.05
CA ALA A 220 14.11 -16.69 -84.23
C ALA A 220 14.04 -15.19 -83.84
N GLN A 221 13.70 -14.31 -84.79
CA GLN A 221 13.48 -12.89 -84.52
C GLN A 221 12.42 -12.66 -83.42
N ARG A 222 11.24 -13.29 -83.54
CA ARG A 222 10.17 -13.21 -82.53
C ARG A 222 10.60 -13.71 -81.15
N ARG A 223 11.42 -14.76 -81.09
CA ARG A 223 11.96 -15.28 -79.83
C ARG A 223 12.88 -14.25 -79.15
N VAL A 224 13.78 -13.62 -79.91
CA VAL A 224 14.66 -12.54 -79.42
C VAL A 224 13.87 -11.30 -78.99
N GLU A 225 12.84 -10.90 -79.76
CA GLU A 225 11.95 -9.81 -79.39
C GLU A 225 11.23 -10.09 -78.06
N HIS A 226 10.68 -11.31 -77.88
CA HIS A 226 10.05 -11.73 -76.62
C HIS A 226 11.04 -11.77 -75.44
N GLU A 227 12.25 -12.26 -75.67
CA GLU A 227 13.28 -12.38 -74.63
C GLU A 227 13.81 -11.00 -74.18
N THR A 228 14.03 -10.06 -75.11
CA THR A 228 14.40 -8.68 -74.76
C THR A 228 13.28 -7.93 -74.02
N GLU A 229 12.03 -8.18 -74.39
CA GLU A 229 10.84 -7.65 -73.72
C GLU A 229 10.67 -8.22 -72.29
N SER A 230 10.99 -9.50 -72.10
CA SER A 230 11.05 -10.15 -70.79
C SER A 230 12.19 -9.57 -69.92
N ARG A 231 13.39 -9.39 -70.52
CA ARG A 231 14.56 -8.82 -69.81
C ARG A 231 14.30 -7.41 -69.29
N ARG A 232 13.66 -6.55 -70.10
CA ARG A 232 13.26 -5.19 -69.66
C ARG A 232 12.32 -5.21 -68.45
N LYS A 233 11.38 -6.17 -68.39
CA LYS A 233 10.44 -6.33 -67.27
C LYS A 233 11.18 -6.77 -66.01
N ALA A 234 12.12 -7.72 -66.13
CA ALA A 234 12.98 -8.13 -65.03
C ALA A 234 13.89 -6.97 -64.53
N GLU A 235 14.47 -6.19 -65.43
CA GLU A 235 15.27 -5.00 -65.09
C GLU A 235 14.43 -3.94 -64.36
N SER A 236 13.22 -3.64 -64.83
CA SER A 236 12.30 -2.71 -64.17
C SER A 236 11.94 -3.17 -62.76
N LEU A 237 11.59 -4.44 -62.58
CA LEU A 237 11.28 -5.03 -61.27
C LEU A 237 12.50 -5.01 -60.34
N PHE A 238 13.70 -5.27 -60.85
CA PHE A 238 14.94 -5.20 -60.07
C PHE A 238 15.24 -3.78 -59.56
N VAL A 239 15.08 -2.76 -60.42
CA VAL A 239 15.25 -1.35 -60.01
C VAL A 239 14.22 -0.96 -58.95
N GLU A 240 12.97 -1.39 -59.08
CA GLU A 240 11.92 -1.10 -58.10
C GLU A 240 12.15 -1.83 -56.76
N LEU A 241 12.56 -3.11 -56.79
CA LEU A 241 12.96 -3.84 -55.59
C LEU A 241 14.14 -3.18 -54.89
N LYS A 242 15.17 -2.75 -55.64
CA LYS A 242 16.33 -2.08 -55.07
C LYS A 242 15.95 -0.76 -54.39
N LYS A 243 15.11 0.05 -55.05
CA LYS A 243 14.59 1.29 -54.46
C LYS A 243 13.86 1.02 -53.12
N LYS A 244 12.99 0.01 -53.08
CA LYS A 244 12.28 -0.40 -51.86
C LYS A 244 13.22 -0.92 -50.76
N PHE A 245 14.28 -1.65 -51.12
CA PHE A 245 15.31 -2.11 -50.19
C PHE A 245 16.12 -0.95 -49.59
N ASP A 246 16.55 0.01 -50.43
CA ASP A 246 17.28 1.18 -49.98
C ASP A 246 16.40 2.07 -49.07
N GLU A 247 15.11 2.24 -49.41
CA GLU A 247 14.11 2.93 -48.58
C GLU A 247 13.91 2.24 -47.21
N GLU A 248 13.67 0.93 -47.19
CA GLU A 248 13.54 0.14 -45.96
C GLU A 248 14.81 0.16 -45.09
N GLN A 249 16.01 0.17 -45.71
CA GLN A 249 17.26 0.30 -44.98
C GLN A 249 17.39 1.67 -44.29
N THR A 250 17.01 2.76 -44.97
CA THR A 250 16.99 4.09 -44.34
C THR A 250 15.92 4.23 -43.26
N LYS A 251 14.78 3.53 -43.39
CA LYS A 251 13.75 3.45 -42.35
C LYS A 251 14.31 2.79 -41.09
N ARG A 252 14.86 1.57 -41.20
CA ARG A 252 15.48 0.85 -40.08
C ARG A 252 16.59 1.62 -39.38
N ALA A 253 17.39 2.39 -40.13
CA ALA A 253 18.42 3.24 -39.53
C ALA A 253 17.84 4.38 -38.66
N ARG A 254 16.69 4.96 -39.05
CA ARG A 254 15.96 5.93 -38.22
C ARG A 254 15.30 5.27 -37.03
N ASP A 255 14.63 4.13 -37.24
CA ASP A 255 13.91 3.42 -36.18
C ASP A 255 14.89 2.93 -35.09
N ALA A 256 16.08 2.47 -35.46
CA ALA A 256 17.17 2.15 -34.52
C ALA A 256 17.66 3.38 -33.74
N SER A 257 17.82 4.54 -34.40
CA SER A 257 18.21 5.80 -33.73
C SER A 257 17.13 6.31 -32.76
N ASN A 258 15.86 6.15 -33.12
CA ASN A 258 14.73 6.52 -32.26
C ASN A 258 14.65 5.57 -31.05
N SER A 259 14.81 4.27 -31.26
CA SER A 259 14.86 3.24 -30.22
C SER A 259 16.02 3.45 -29.23
N GLN A 260 17.18 3.91 -29.71
CA GLN A 260 18.26 4.32 -28.82
C GLN A 260 17.88 5.53 -27.96
N GLN A 261 17.25 6.57 -28.53
CA GLN A 261 16.82 7.75 -27.77
C GLN A 261 15.72 7.42 -26.74
N THR A 262 14.77 6.55 -27.07
CA THR A 262 13.74 6.12 -26.09
C THR A 262 14.37 5.28 -24.97
N SER A 263 15.31 4.38 -25.29
CA SER A 263 16.08 3.62 -24.31
C SER A 263 16.88 4.52 -23.35
N GLU A 264 17.64 5.49 -23.87
CA GLU A 264 18.38 6.47 -23.06
C GLU A 264 17.45 7.30 -22.16
N ARG A 265 16.26 7.65 -22.67
CA ARG A 265 15.21 8.36 -21.91
C ARG A 265 14.61 7.49 -20.81
N VAL A 266 14.37 6.20 -21.06
CA VAL A 266 13.91 5.23 -20.05
C VAL A 266 14.95 5.10 -18.94
N THR A 267 16.22 4.84 -19.24
CA THR A 267 17.28 4.74 -18.22
C THR A 267 17.45 6.03 -17.40
N SER A 268 17.22 7.20 -18.01
CA SER A 268 17.19 8.48 -17.29
C SER A 268 16.02 8.59 -16.31
N LEU A 269 14.83 8.12 -16.70
CA LEU A 269 13.63 8.08 -15.83
C LEU A 269 13.77 7.03 -14.72
N GLU A 270 14.28 5.83 -15.01
CA GLU A 270 14.59 4.80 -14.00
C GLU A 270 15.54 5.33 -12.92
N LYS A 271 16.58 6.06 -13.33
CA LYS A 271 17.51 6.71 -12.38
C LYS A 271 16.80 7.75 -11.52
N GLN A 272 15.95 8.59 -12.10
CA GLN A 272 15.17 9.58 -11.36
C GLN A 272 14.19 8.92 -10.37
N ILE A 273 13.51 7.85 -10.77
CA ILE A 273 12.64 7.04 -9.89
C ILE A 273 13.44 6.50 -8.71
N LYS A 274 14.63 5.93 -8.96
CA LYS A 274 15.52 5.40 -7.91
C LYS A 274 16.05 6.47 -6.95
N GLU A 275 16.37 7.66 -7.46
CA GLU A 275 16.74 8.81 -6.62
C GLU A 275 15.55 9.32 -5.78
N MET A 276 14.33 9.30 -6.31
CA MET A 276 13.11 9.69 -5.60
C MET A 276 12.67 8.65 -4.56
N GLN A 277 12.78 7.35 -4.85
CA GLN A 277 12.61 6.27 -3.88
C GLN A 277 13.57 6.45 -2.70
N SER A 278 14.86 6.68 -2.97
CA SER A 278 15.85 6.91 -1.92
C SER A 278 15.60 8.18 -1.10
N LYS A 279 14.99 9.23 -1.67
CA LYS A 279 14.52 10.40 -0.91
C LYS A 279 13.33 10.04 -0.02
N LEU A 280 12.35 9.29 -0.54
CA LEU A 280 11.18 8.84 0.19
C LEU A 280 11.55 7.94 1.38
N GLU A 281 12.50 7.01 1.21
CA GLU A 281 13.04 6.20 2.30
C GLU A 281 13.56 7.08 3.44
N ARG A 282 14.44 8.05 3.12
CA ARG A 282 14.99 8.99 4.12
C ARG A 282 13.89 9.78 4.83
N GLU A 283 12.86 10.23 4.13
CA GLU A 283 11.75 10.95 4.78
C GLU A 283 10.82 10.04 5.61
N THR A 284 10.72 8.74 5.30
CA THR A 284 10.05 7.81 6.21
C THR A 284 10.89 7.54 7.47
N GLU A 285 12.23 7.56 7.37
CA GLU A 285 13.13 7.53 8.54
C GLU A 285 13.06 8.82 9.38
N THR A 286 13.00 10.01 8.76
CA THR A 286 12.82 11.27 9.51
C THR A 286 11.47 11.29 10.22
N VAL A 287 10.38 10.91 9.55
CA VAL A 287 9.03 10.88 10.13
C VAL A 287 8.92 9.85 11.26
N THR A 288 9.48 8.65 11.12
CA THR A 288 9.46 7.65 12.19
C THR A 288 10.31 8.06 13.40
N ARG A 289 11.44 8.74 13.18
CA ARG A 289 12.25 9.35 14.27
C ARG A 289 11.49 10.48 14.98
N LEU A 290 10.85 11.38 14.23
CA LEU A 290 10.05 12.48 14.78
C LEU A 290 8.84 11.96 15.57
N ARG A 291 8.19 10.88 15.13
CA ARG A 291 7.11 10.22 15.89
C ARG A 291 7.60 9.68 17.24
N LYS A 292 8.78 9.06 17.30
CA LYS A 292 9.38 8.60 18.58
C LYS A 292 9.64 9.77 19.53
N GLN A 293 10.27 10.83 19.03
CA GLN A 293 10.53 12.06 19.81
C GLN A 293 9.23 12.71 20.30
N ALA A 294 8.17 12.73 19.49
CA ALA A 294 6.85 13.23 19.91
C ALA A 294 6.23 12.36 21.04
N THR A 295 6.37 11.03 20.98
CA THR A 295 5.93 10.16 22.09
C THR A 295 6.75 10.34 23.37
N GLU A 296 8.08 10.50 23.26
CA GLU A 296 8.97 10.77 24.39
C GLU A 296 8.61 12.11 25.08
N ILE A 297 8.42 13.17 24.30
CA ILE A 297 7.98 14.49 24.79
C ILE A 297 6.59 14.41 25.43
N THR A 298 5.68 13.59 24.90
CA THR A 298 4.33 13.41 25.47
C THR A 298 4.39 12.74 26.85
N VAL A 299 5.21 11.69 27.02
CA VAL A 299 5.42 11.03 28.32
C VAL A 299 6.10 11.96 29.31
N ALA A 300 7.14 12.70 28.89
CA ALA A 300 7.81 13.69 29.73
C ALA A 300 6.86 14.82 30.18
N ARG A 301 5.97 15.28 29.30
CA ARG A 301 4.91 16.25 29.63
C ARG A 301 3.93 15.69 30.66
N GLN A 302 3.45 14.44 30.49
CA GLN A 302 2.52 13.82 31.45
C GLN A 302 3.15 13.68 32.85
N ALA A 303 4.42 13.30 32.94
CA ALA A 303 5.15 13.26 34.20
C ALA A 303 5.28 14.66 34.85
N ALA A 304 5.57 15.69 34.05
CA ALA A 304 5.63 17.07 34.53
C ALA A 304 4.26 17.60 35.01
N GLU A 305 3.17 17.25 34.31
CA GLU A 305 1.80 17.60 34.72
C GLU A 305 1.39 16.88 36.01
N GLN A 306 1.77 15.61 36.20
CA GLN A 306 1.58 14.89 37.46
C GLN A 306 2.34 15.57 38.62
N MET A 307 3.63 15.87 38.44
CA MET A 307 4.44 16.52 39.47
C MET A 307 3.94 17.94 39.79
N ALA A 308 3.42 18.68 38.81
CA ALA A 308 2.81 19.99 39.04
C ALA A 308 1.52 19.88 39.89
N ASN A 309 0.69 18.86 39.65
CA ASN A 309 -0.50 18.60 40.46
C ASN A 309 -0.14 18.21 41.91
N GLU A 310 0.88 17.38 42.11
CA GLU A 310 1.39 17.02 43.45
C GLU A 310 1.88 18.26 44.22
N LEU A 311 2.66 19.13 43.57
CA LEU A 311 3.13 20.39 44.14
C LEU A 311 1.98 21.36 44.44
N GLN A 312 0.91 21.37 43.63
CA GLN A 312 -0.29 22.16 43.90
C GLN A 312 -1.05 21.64 45.12
N VAL A 313 -1.19 20.33 45.29
CA VAL A 313 -1.79 19.72 46.49
C VAL A 313 -0.95 20.01 47.74
N ALA A 314 0.37 19.83 47.68
CA ALA A 314 1.27 20.14 48.78
C ALA A 314 1.21 21.63 49.19
N ARG A 315 1.15 22.54 48.20
CA ARG A 315 0.94 23.97 48.44
C ARG A 315 -0.40 24.27 49.13
N ALA A 316 -1.48 23.61 48.72
CA ALA A 316 -2.78 23.78 49.35
C ALA A 316 -2.80 23.29 50.81
N GLN A 317 -2.15 22.15 51.09
CA GLN A 317 -1.98 21.62 52.45
C GLN A 317 -1.16 22.57 53.34
N LEU A 318 -0.03 23.08 52.85
CA LEU A 318 0.79 24.06 53.56
C LEU A 318 0.04 25.38 53.81
N GLN A 319 -0.80 25.81 52.88
CA GLN A 319 -1.64 27.00 53.07
C GLN A 319 -2.71 26.77 54.16
N ALA A 320 -3.38 25.62 54.16
CA ALA A 320 -4.32 25.26 55.23
C ALA A 320 -3.64 25.16 56.61
N GLN A 321 -2.43 24.60 56.68
CA GLN A 321 -1.63 24.56 57.91
C GLN A 321 -1.27 25.96 58.41
N ARG A 322 -0.83 26.86 57.51
CA ARG A 322 -0.58 28.28 57.83
C ARG A 322 -1.84 28.94 58.40
N ASP A 323 -2.98 28.74 57.76
CA ASP A 323 -4.23 29.41 58.13
C ASP A 323 -4.76 28.92 59.48
N ASN A 324 -4.64 27.62 59.77
CA ASN A 324 -4.90 27.05 61.10
C ASN A 324 -3.97 27.64 62.16
N LEU A 325 -2.65 27.64 61.94
CA LEU A 325 -1.68 28.23 62.88
C LEU A 325 -1.93 29.73 63.12
N GLN A 326 -2.36 30.46 62.09
CA GLN A 326 -2.72 31.87 62.22
C GLN A 326 -4.00 32.06 63.05
N GLN A 327 -4.98 31.15 62.94
CA GLN A 327 -6.17 31.13 63.82
C GLN A 327 -5.83 30.76 65.26
N GLU A 328 -4.90 29.81 65.49
CA GLU A 328 -4.37 29.50 66.82
C GLU A 328 -3.67 30.71 67.45
N VAL A 329 -2.81 31.41 66.70
CA VAL A 329 -2.14 32.64 67.17
C VAL A 329 -3.15 33.72 67.58
N VAL A 330 -4.19 33.97 66.79
CA VAL A 330 -5.28 34.91 67.15
C VAL A 330 -6.04 34.44 68.40
N THR A 331 -6.28 33.14 68.54
CA THR A 331 -6.94 32.55 69.72
C THR A 331 -6.09 32.70 70.98
N LEU A 332 -4.79 32.43 70.90
CA LEU A 332 -3.83 32.60 71.99
C LEU A 332 -3.64 34.07 72.38
N GLN A 333 -3.64 35.00 71.41
CA GLN A 333 -3.66 36.44 71.67
C GLN A 333 -4.95 36.86 72.41
N GLY A 334 -6.09 36.28 72.05
CA GLY A 334 -7.38 36.50 72.73
C GLY A 334 -7.44 35.90 74.15
N GLN A 335 -6.75 34.80 74.41
CA GLN A 335 -6.57 34.25 75.77
C GLN A 335 -5.62 35.12 76.59
N LEU A 336 -4.49 35.54 76.01
CA LEU A 336 -3.50 36.41 76.67
C LEU A 336 -4.06 37.79 77.02
N SER A 337 -4.94 38.36 76.19
CA SER A 337 -5.60 39.64 76.51
C SER A 337 -6.60 39.48 77.67
N LYS A 338 -7.34 38.36 77.72
CA LYS A 338 -8.19 38.02 78.87
C LYS A 338 -7.38 37.86 80.15
N GLU A 339 -6.28 37.10 80.13
CA GLU A 339 -5.41 36.93 81.32
C GLU A 339 -4.73 38.23 81.76
N ARG A 340 -4.40 39.13 80.83
CA ARG A 340 -3.94 40.48 81.19
C ARG A 340 -5.04 41.29 81.87
N SER A 341 -6.30 41.17 81.42
CA SER A 341 -7.44 41.87 82.02
C SER A 341 -7.82 41.33 83.40
N SER A 342 -7.87 40.01 83.60
CA SER A 342 -8.14 39.37 84.90
C SER A 342 -7.03 39.69 85.91
N ARG A 343 -5.76 39.63 85.50
CA ARG A 343 -4.62 40.03 86.34
C ARG A 343 -4.64 41.50 86.69
N SER A 344 -5.08 42.38 85.77
CA SER A 344 -5.25 43.81 86.07
C SER A 344 -6.37 44.04 87.09
N GLN A 345 -7.52 43.35 86.94
CA GLN A 345 -8.65 43.43 87.89
C GLN A 345 -8.26 42.91 89.29
N ALA A 346 -7.54 41.78 89.34
CA ALA A 346 -6.99 41.24 90.59
C ALA A 346 -6.03 42.24 91.24
N SER A 347 -5.13 42.85 90.47
CA SER A 347 -4.19 43.85 90.99
C SER A 347 -4.88 45.11 91.54
N SER A 348 -5.97 45.58 90.92
CA SER A 348 -6.77 46.69 91.47
C SER A 348 -7.51 46.29 92.75
N LEU A 349 -8.03 45.06 92.82
CA LEU A 349 -8.71 44.54 94.02
C LEU A 349 -7.72 44.37 95.18
N THR A 350 -6.49 43.91 94.91
CA THR A 350 -5.41 43.85 95.91
C THR A 350 -5.11 45.24 96.46
N ALA A 351 -4.92 46.25 95.60
CA ALA A 351 -4.64 47.62 96.04
C ALA A 351 -5.81 48.25 96.85
N GLU A 352 -7.07 47.93 96.49
CA GLU A 352 -8.25 48.35 97.26
C GLU A 352 -8.29 47.69 98.65
N LEU A 353 -7.99 46.39 98.73
CA LEU A 353 -7.91 45.64 99.98
C LEU A 353 -6.75 46.10 100.87
N GLU A 354 -5.58 46.40 100.29
CA GLU A 354 -4.42 46.96 101.01
C GLU A 354 -4.74 48.35 101.57
N SER A 355 -5.37 49.22 100.78
CA SER A 355 -5.85 50.54 101.22
C SER A 355 -6.86 50.42 102.37
N ARG A 356 -7.82 49.47 102.26
CA ARG A 356 -8.82 49.22 103.31
C ARG A 356 -8.23 48.60 104.57
N LEU A 357 -7.23 47.73 104.46
CA LEU A 357 -6.48 47.18 105.60
C LEU A 357 -5.68 48.27 106.30
N SER A 358 -5.05 49.19 105.55
CA SER A 358 -4.35 50.35 106.10
C SER A 358 -5.29 51.28 106.87
N ALA A 359 -6.46 51.59 106.30
CA ALA A 359 -7.50 52.38 106.99
C ALA A 359 -7.98 51.72 108.28
N LEU A 360 -8.30 50.41 108.25
CA LEU A 360 -8.69 49.65 109.44
C LEU A 360 -7.58 49.55 110.50
N HIS A 361 -6.30 49.53 110.08
CA HIS A 361 -5.18 49.56 111.01
C HIS A 361 -5.09 50.91 111.73
N LEU A 362 -5.28 52.01 111.00
CA LEU A 362 -5.26 53.37 111.54
C LEU A 362 -6.46 53.63 112.47
N GLU A 363 -7.65 53.10 112.14
CA GLU A 363 -8.81 53.08 113.04
C GLU A 363 -8.56 52.25 114.32
N LEU A 364 -7.84 51.13 114.22
CA LEU A 364 -7.47 50.29 115.36
C LEU A 364 -6.43 50.97 116.26
N GLU A 365 -5.40 51.59 115.70
CA GLU A 365 -4.41 52.37 116.45
C GLU A 365 -5.09 53.56 117.16
N HIS A 366 -5.92 54.33 116.46
CA HIS A 366 -6.65 55.44 117.07
C HIS A 366 -7.69 54.99 118.12
N SER A 367 -8.14 53.73 118.06
CA SER A 367 -8.96 53.13 119.12
C SER A 367 -8.13 52.73 120.33
N ARG A 368 -6.90 52.20 120.13
CA ARG A 368 -5.93 51.93 121.20
C ARG A 368 -5.47 53.20 121.91
N GLU A 369 -5.20 54.28 121.19
CA GLU A 369 -4.87 55.60 121.79
C GLU A 369 -5.96 56.07 122.77
N LYS A 370 -7.24 55.88 122.40
CA LYS A 370 -8.40 56.21 123.24
C LYS A 370 -8.49 55.29 124.45
N GLU A 371 -8.21 53.99 124.28
CA GLU A 371 -8.20 53.01 125.36
C GLU A 371 -7.07 53.28 126.37
N GLU A 372 -5.84 53.49 125.90
CA GLU A 372 -4.69 53.87 126.74
C GLU A 372 -4.96 55.18 127.50
N LYS A 373 -5.54 56.18 126.83
CA LYS A 373 -5.94 57.42 127.50
C LYS A 373 -7.01 57.18 128.56
N ALA A 374 -8.04 56.39 128.28
CA ALA A 374 -9.07 56.04 129.27
C ALA A 374 -8.52 55.24 130.45
N ILE A 375 -7.47 54.44 130.24
CA ILE A 375 -6.72 53.73 131.30
C ILE A 375 -5.90 54.74 132.14
N MET A 376 -5.22 55.70 131.51
CA MET A 376 -4.51 56.77 132.21
C MET A 376 -5.45 57.65 133.05
N ASP A 377 -6.60 58.05 132.49
CA ASP A 377 -7.60 58.86 133.18
C ASP A 377 -8.21 58.08 134.38
N ASN A 378 -8.50 56.78 134.23
CA ASN A 378 -8.91 55.90 135.34
C ASN A 378 -7.84 55.78 136.42
N ARG A 379 -6.57 55.68 136.04
CA ARG A 379 -5.45 55.61 136.98
C ARG A 379 -5.33 56.90 137.80
N GLN A 380 -5.40 58.07 137.15
CA GLN A 380 -5.39 59.36 137.84
C GLN A 380 -6.59 59.52 138.78
N LEU A 381 -7.78 59.07 138.39
CA LEU A 381 -8.95 59.06 139.26
C LEU A 381 -8.75 58.13 140.48
N THR A 382 -8.14 56.97 140.29
CA THR A 382 -7.84 56.01 141.37
C THR A 382 -6.79 56.54 142.34
N GLU A 383 -5.72 57.15 141.83
CA GLU A 383 -4.69 57.82 142.64
C GLU A 383 -5.29 59.01 143.42
N LYS A 384 -6.23 59.75 142.83
CA LYS A 384 -6.98 60.84 143.49
C LYS A 384 -7.97 60.36 144.55
N ILE A 385 -8.64 59.22 144.33
CA ILE A 385 -9.48 58.55 145.34
C ILE A 385 -8.59 58.16 146.54
N SER A 386 -7.45 57.52 146.31
CA SER A 386 -6.52 57.13 147.39
C SER A 386 -5.93 58.33 148.15
N ALA A 387 -5.79 59.50 147.51
CA ALA A 387 -5.42 60.74 148.19
C ALA A 387 -6.55 61.24 149.11
N LEU A 388 -7.80 61.27 148.64
CA LEU A 388 -8.97 61.67 149.44
C LEU A 388 -9.25 60.69 150.59
N GLU A 389 -9.01 59.39 150.39
CA GLU A 389 -9.07 58.38 151.46
C GLU A 389 -8.04 58.64 152.56
N LYS A 390 -6.83 59.10 152.20
CA LYS A 390 -5.79 59.49 153.18
C LYS A 390 -6.16 60.76 153.94
N GLU A 391 -6.73 61.77 153.28
CA GLU A 391 -7.23 62.98 153.94
C GLU A 391 -8.40 62.67 154.89
N ALA A 392 -9.33 61.81 154.48
CA ALA A 392 -10.41 61.31 155.35
C ALA A 392 -9.85 60.54 156.56
N ALA A 393 -8.80 59.72 156.37
CA ALA A 393 -8.13 59.00 157.44
C ALA A 393 -7.41 59.95 158.42
N SER A 394 -6.73 61.00 157.95
CA SER A 394 -6.07 61.98 158.83
C SER A 394 -7.08 62.81 159.63
N LEU A 395 -8.15 63.29 158.99
CA LEU A 395 -9.24 64.01 159.67
C LEU A 395 -9.92 63.13 160.74
N THR A 396 -10.08 61.84 160.48
CA THR A 396 -10.59 60.86 161.46
C THR A 396 -9.64 60.69 162.66
N LEU A 397 -8.33 60.86 162.46
CA LEU A 397 -7.31 60.75 163.49
C LEU A 397 -7.25 62.03 164.35
N GLU A 398 -7.37 63.21 163.74
CA GLU A 398 -7.52 64.50 164.44
C GLU A 398 -8.81 64.55 165.28
N LEU A 399 -9.93 64.05 164.75
CA LEU A 399 -11.20 63.93 165.49
C LEU A 399 -11.03 63.09 166.76
N LYS A 400 -10.33 61.95 166.67
CA LYS A 400 -10.01 61.11 167.84
C LYS A 400 -9.07 61.79 168.83
N ALA A 401 -8.10 62.57 168.35
CA ALA A 401 -7.20 63.34 169.21
C ALA A 401 -7.94 64.46 169.97
N ALA A 402 -8.94 65.10 169.35
CA ALA A 402 -9.81 66.07 170.01
C ALA A 402 -10.70 65.41 171.08
N GLN A 403 -11.35 64.27 170.74
CA GLN A 403 -12.16 63.50 171.69
C GLN A 403 -11.36 63.02 172.91
N ALA A 404 -10.09 62.62 172.72
CA ALA A 404 -9.22 62.21 173.82
C ALA A 404 -8.94 63.34 174.83
N ARG A 405 -8.80 64.60 174.38
CA ARG A 405 -8.59 65.75 175.26
C ARG A 405 -9.85 66.11 176.05
N TYR A 406 -11.00 66.16 175.38
CA TYR A 406 -12.30 66.41 176.02
C TYR A 406 -12.59 65.40 177.16
N ASN A 407 -12.34 64.12 176.91
CA ASN A 407 -12.53 63.06 177.91
C ASN A 407 -11.57 63.16 179.11
N GLN A 408 -10.47 63.91 179.02
CA GLN A 408 -9.49 64.05 180.10
C GLN A 408 -9.86 65.16 181.11
N GLU A 409 -10.63 66.17 180.69
CA GLU A 409 -11.16 67.21 181.60
C GLU A 409 -12.42 66.73 182.35
N VAL A 410 -13.26 65.92 181.71
CA VAL A 410 -14.54 65.43 182.29
C VAL A 410 -14.32 64.50 183.50
N VAL A 411 -13.22 63.72 183.53
CA VAL A 411 -12.95 62.75 184.60
C VAL A 411 -12.51 63.42 185.92
N ALA A 412 -12.01 64.65 185.88
CA ALA A 412 -11.44 65.30 187.06
C ALA A 412 -12.47 65.95 188.01
N HIS A 413 -13.76 65.99 187.64
CA HIS A 413 -14.73 66.88 188.30
C HIS A 413 -16.04 66.25 188.80
N GLN A 414 -16.20 64.92 188.74
CA GLN A 414 -17.44 64.21 189.15
C GLN A 414 -17.24 62.97 190.03
N GLU A 415 -16.29 63.00 190.98
CA GLU A 415 -16.19 62.00 192.07
C GLU A 415 -16.82 62.46 193.40
N THR A 416 -17.89 63.26 193.35
CA THR A 416 -18.68 63.63 194.54
C THR A 416 -20.20 63.57 194.32
N GLU A 417 -20.72 62.39 193.94
CA GLU A 417 -21.85 61.74 194.65
C GLU A 417 -21.94 60.25 194.27
N ARG A 418 -22.33 59.43 195.26
CA ARG A 418 -22.44 57.96 195.23
C ARG A 418 -23.90 57.57 194.93
N SER A 419 -24.31 56.37 194.48
CA SER A 419 -23.65 55.08 194.14
C SER A 419 -24.71 54.06 193.65
N ARG A 420 -24.29 52.80 193.34
CA ARG A 420 -25.13 51.58 193.14
C ARG A 420 -25.96 51.54 191.84
N ILE A 421 -26.25 50.42 191.16
CA ILE A 421 -26.00 48.95 191.28
C ILE A 421 -26.12 48.41 189.80
N LEU A 422 -25.23 47.58 189.22
CA LEU A 422 -25.09 46.10 189.29
C LEU A 422 -26.35 45.28 188.89
N SER A 423 -26.31 44.14 188.16
CA SER A 423 -25.33 43.54 187.22
C SER A 423 -25.97 42.30 186.54
N LYS A 424 -25.41 41.81 185.40
CA LYS A 424 -25.78 40.55 184.67
C LYS A 424 -27.21 40.53 184.06
N GLU A 425 -27.64 39.60 183.19
CA GLU A 425 -27.03 38.37 182.60
C GLU A 425 -27.51 38.11 181.13
N GLU A 426 -27.21 36.93 180.58
CA GLU A 426 -27.35 36.46 179.18
C GLU A 426 -28.78 36.03 178.76
N ALA A 427 -29.06 35.89 177.44
CA ALA A 427 -29.45 34.60 176.79
C ALA A 427 -30.02 34.73 175.34
N ASN A 428 -29.65 33.76 174.47
CA ASN A 428 -30.28 33.29 173.20
C ASN A 428 -30.49 34.29 172.02
N LEU A 429 -30.29 33.97 170.71
CA LEU A 429 -30.25 32.75 169.88
C LEU A 429 -31.61 32.34 169.26
N GLU A 430 -31.86 32.69 167.97
CA GLU A 430 -32.35 31.78 166.89
C GLU A 430 -32.40 32.43 165.46
N VAL A 431 -33.06 31.77 164.49
CA VAL A 431 -33.55 32.25 163.16
C VAL A 431 -32.69 32.08 161.87
N VAL A 432 -31.37 31.83 161.88
CA VAL A 432 -30.58 31.69 160.60
C VAL A 432 -29.99 30.28 160.37
N LYS A 433 -30.84 29.24 160.28
CA LYS A 433 -30.43 27.86 159.91
C LYS A 433 -31.41 27.11 158.96
N ALA A 434 -32.01 27.82 157.99
CA ALA A 434 -33.05 27.24 157.11
C ALA A 434 -32.74 27.23 155.59
N LYS A 435 -31.58 27.71 155.11
CA LYS A 435 -31.28 27.83 153.66
C LYS A 435 -30.04 27.07 153.14
N LEU A 436 -29.27 26.38 154.00
CA LEU A 436 -27.98 25.78 153.63
C LEU A 436 -28.06 24.31 153.16
N ASN A 437 -29.20 23.63 153.37
CA ASN A 437 -29.33 22.20 153.05
C ASN A 437 -29.91 21.91 151.66
N GLU A 438 -30.72 22.81 151.08
CA GLU A 438 -31.25 22.63 149.72
C GLU A 438 -30.14 22.79 148.67
N GLU A 439 -29.27 23.80 148.82
CA GLU A 439 -28.21 24.10 147.85
C GLU A 439 -27.23 22.93 147.65
N LYS A 440 -26.85 22.24 148.73
CA LYS A 440 -26.02 21.02 148.66
C LYS A 440 -26.67 19.90 147.84
N SER A 441 -27.99 19.73 147.96
CA SER A 441 -28.73 18.69 147.23
C SER A 441 -28.92 19.03 145.73
N GLY A 442 -28.96 20.31 145.39
CA GLY A 442 -28.97 20.77 144.00
C GLY A 442 -27.61 20.58 143.31
N ARG A 443 -26.52 21.01 143.96
CA ARG A 443 -25.16 20.98 143.41
C ARG A 443 -24.72 19.56 143.00
N GLN A 444 -24.94 18.59 143.88
CA GLN A 444 -24.54 17.19 143.64
C GLN A 444 -25.34 16.51 142.50
N ARG A 445 -26.57 16.98 142.21
CA ARG A 445 -27.37 16.52 141.07
C ARG A 445 -26.93 17.16 139.75
N ALA A 446 -26.54 18.44 139.76
CA ALA A 446 -25.97 19.11 138.60
C ALA A 446 -24.62 18.51 138.18
N GLU A 447 -23.78 18.15 139.16
CA GLU A 447 -22.45 17.55 138.96
C GLU A 447 -22.52 16.17 138.26
N LEU A 448 -23.44 15.30 138.70
CA LEU A 448 -23.68 14.00 138.03
C LEU A 448 -24.22 14.16 136.60
N LEU A 449 -25.09 15.13 136.35
CA LEU A 449 -25.60 15.43 135.01
C LEU A 449 -24.51 15.99 134.08
N ALA A 450 -23.59 16.80 134.62
CA ALA A 450 -22.42 17.29 133.89
C ALA A 450 -21.48 16.14 133.48
N GLN A 451 -21.14 15.24 134.42
CA GLN A 451 -20.27 14.08 134.16
C GLN A 451 -20.85 13.14 133.10
N GLU A 452 -22.16 12.85 133.12
CA GLU A 452 -22.79 12.02 132.08
C GLU A 452 -22.81 12.73 130.70
N LYS A 453 -22.94 14.06 130.67
CA LYS A 453 -22.84 14.84 129.42
C LYS A 453 -21.42 14.93 128.87
N GLU A 454 -20.42 15.02 129.74
CA GLU A 454 -19.00 14.95 129.38
C GLU A 454 -18.65 13.56 128.84
N ARG A 455 -19.18 12.48 129.45
CA ARG A 455 -19.05 11.10 128.96
C ARG A 455 -19.70 10.92 127.57
N GLN A 456 -20.90 11.46 127.36
CA GLN A 456 -21.58 11.43 126.04
C GLN A 456 -20.80 12.23 124.98
N THR A 457 -20.26 13.40 125.34
CA THR A 457 -19.44 14.23 124.44
C THR A 457 -18.13 13.53 124.08
N SER A 458 -17.50 12.86 125.06
CA SER A 458 -16.28 12.07 124.85
C SER A 458 -16.50 10.88 123.93
N MET A 459 -17.63 10.18 124.07
CA MET A 459 -18.04 9.08 123.19
C MET A 459 -18.23 9.57 121.74
N LEU A 460 -19.02 10.63 121.55
CA LEU A 460 -19.21 11.27 120.24
C LEU A 460 -17.90 11.77 119.62
N SER A 461 -16.94 12.24 120.41
CA SER A 461 -15.60 12.65 119.94
C SER A 461 -14.77 11.47 119.43
N VAL A 462 -14.86 10.31 120.09
CA VAL A 462 -14.22 9.06 119.63
C VAL A 462 -14.88 8.56 118.34
N ASP A 463 -16.22 8.53 118.29
CA ASP A 463 -16.96 8.09 117.09
C ASP A 463 -16.70 9.02 115.90
N TYR A 464 -16.71 10.34 116.11
CA TYR A 464 -16.35 11.33 115.09
C TYR A 464 -14.93 11.13 114.57
N ARG A 465 -13.94 10.88 115.46
CA ARG A 465 -12.56 10.57 115.06
C ARG A 465 -12.44 9.26 114.29
N GLN A 466 -13.20 8.22 114.65
CA GLN A 466 -13.26 6.98 113.87
C GLN A 466 -13.90 7.19 112.49
N ILE A 467 -14.96 7.99 112.40
CA ILE A 467 -15.61 8.33 111.13
C ILE A 467 -14.66 9.15 110.24
N GLN A 468 -13.94 10.13 110.78
CA GLN A 468 -12.90 10.86 110.05
C GLN A 468 -11.79 9.94 109.52
N GLN A 469 -11.31 8.99 110.32
CA GLN A 469 -10.29 8.01 109.88
C GLN A 469 -10.81 7.07 108.78
N ARG A 470 -12.08 6.64 108.86
CA ARG A 470 -12.72 5.86 107.79
C ARG A 470 -12.89 6.69 106.51
N LEU A 471 -13.28 7.95 106.63
CA LEU A 471 -13.42 8.87 105.49
C LEU A 471 -12.07 9.11 104.80
N GLN A 472 -11.01 9.41 105.55
CA GLN A 472 -9.66 9.58 105.00
C GLN A 472 -9.14 8.32 104.29
N LYS A 473 -9.47 7.12 104.82
CA LYS A 473 -9.13 5.85 104.16
C LYS A 473 -9.88 5.69 102.83
N LEU A 474 -11.20 5.93 102.82
CA LEU A 474 -12.03 5.87 101.61
C LEU A 474 -11.63 6.93 100.57
N GLU A 475 -11.25 8.14 100.99
CA GLU A 475 -10.68 9.15 100.10
C GLU A 475 -9.35 8.70 99.49
N GLY A 476 -8.49 8.04 100.27
CA GLY A 476 -7.23 7.47 99.79
C GLY A 476 -7.46 6.36 98.76
N GLU A 477 -8.37 5.43 99.06
CA GLU A 477 -8.78 4.35 98.15
C GLU A 477 -9.41 4.90 96.87
N HIS A 478 -10.31 5.89 96.98
CA HIS A 478 -10.92 6.56 95.82
C HIS A 478 -9.88 7.28 94.95
N ARG A 479 -8.91 8.00 95.54
CA ARG A 479 -7.80 8.63 94.78
C ARG A 479 -6.96 7.58 94.05
N GLN A 480 -6.70 6.42 94.65
CA GLN A 480 -5.96 5.34 94.00
C GLN A 480 -6.74 4.73 92.82
N GLU A 481 -8.05 4.48 92.97
CA GLU A 481 -8.87 3.99 91.85
C GLU A 481 -9.03 5.04 90.74
N MET A 482 -9.19 6.32 91.08
CA MET A 482 -9.24 7.40 90.08
C MET A 482 -7.94 7.48 89.25
N GLU A 483 -6.77 7.26 89.87
CA GLU A 483 -5.50 7.26 89.13
C GLU A 483 -5.32 5.99 88.27
N LYS A 484 -5.75 4.82 88.78
CA LYS A 484 -5.81 3.59 87.96
C LYS A 484 -6.72 3.76 86.74
N VAL A 485 -7.89 4.38 86.91
CA VAL A 485 -8.84 4.66 85.82
C VAL A 485 -8.20 5.56 84.76
N LYS A 486 -7.49 6.63 85.14
CA LYS A 486 -6.73 7.46 84.17
C LYS A 486 -5.67 6.66 83.40
N VAL A 487 -4.89 5.83 84.10
CA VAL A 487 -3.83 5.02 83.47
C VAL A 487 -4.43 4.01 82.47
N LEU A 488 -5.50 3.33 82.86
CA LEU A 488 -6.23 2.41 81.97
C LEU A 488 -6.88 3.15 80.79
N GLN A 489 -7.43 4.34 81.01
CA GLN A 489 -8.02 5.17 79.96
C GLN A 489 -6.96 5.62 78.95
N GLY A 490 -5.78 6.07 79.41
CA GLY A 490 -4.65 6.38 78.52
C GLY A 490 -4.13 5.17 77.74
N GLN A 491 -4.14 3.97 78.32
CA GLN A 491 -3.83 2.73 77.60
C GLN A 491 -4.88 2.39 76.53
N VAL A 492 -6.17 2.55 76.84
CA VAL A 492 -7.27 2.36 75.86
C VAL A 492 -7.16 3.37 74.72
N GLU A 493 -6.86 4.64 75.01
CA GLU A 493 -6.64 5.68 73.99
C GLU A 493 -5.41 5.35 73.13
N GLN A 494 -4.32 4.83 73.71
CA GLN A 494 -3.14 4.41 72.96
C GLN A 494 -3.41 3.19 72.05
N GLU A 495 -4.13 2.17 72.52
CA GLU A 495 -4.50 1.02 71.68
C GLU A 495 -5.52 1.41 70.61
N GLN A 496 -6.45 2.32 70.89
CA GLN A 496 -7.37 2.87 69.90
C GLN A 496 -6.60 3.63 68.79
N GLN A 497 -5.57 4.40 69.14
CA GLN A 497 -4.69 5.05 68.16
C GLN A 497 -3.92 4.02 67.31
N LYS A 498 -3.27 3.03 67.94
CA LYS A 498 -2.57 1.94 67.22
C LYS A 498 -3.50 1.21 66.25
N ARG A 499 -4.71 0.85 66.70
CA ARG A 499 -5.72 0.17 65.89
C ARG A 499 -6.13 1.01 64.68
N ASN A 500 -6.31 2.32 64.85
CA ASN A 500 -6.66 3.23 63.75
C ASN A 500 -5.52 3.37 62.73
N VAL A 501 -4.26 3.41 63.17
CA VAL A 501 -3.08 3.38 62.27
C VAL A 501 -3.06 2.07 61.47
N LEU A 502 -3.10 0.92 62.15
CA LEU A 502 -3.10 -0.40 61.51
C LEU A 502 -4.29 -0.61 60.55
N GLN A 503 -5.46 -0.04 60.86
CA GLN A 503 -6.61 -0.07 59.97
C GLN A 503 -6.41 0.80 58.71
N THR A 504 -5.68 1.91 58.83
CA THR A 504 -5.32 2.79 57.71
C THR A 504 -4.26 2.12 56.82
N ASP A 505 -3.22 1.55 57.44
CA ASP A 505 -2.18 0.77 56.74
C ASP A 505 -2.78 -0.42 55.98
N LEU A 506 -3.71 -1.16 56.60
CA LEU A 506 -4.42 -2.28 55.98
C LEU A 506 -5.28 -1.84 54.79
N ALA A 507 -5.93 -0.66 54.88
CA ALA A 507 -6.68 -0.08 53.77
C ALA A 507 -5.75 0.32 52.60
N GLN A 508 -4.59 0.93 52.90
CA GLN A 508 -3.58 1.28 51.90
C GLN A 508 -2.99 0.03 51.22
N GLN A 509 -2.63 -1.00 51.99
CA GLN A 509 -2.13 -2.27 51.47
C GLN A 509 -3.18 -3.01 50.62
N SER A 510 -4.46 -2.95 51.00
CA SER A 510 -5.58 -3.50 50.21
C SER A 510 -5.74 -2.76 48.87
N SER A 511 -5.63 -1.43 48.88
CA SER A 511 -5.66 -0.60 47.67
C SER A 511 -4.47 -0.90 46.74
N GLU A 512 -3.26 -1.03 47.30
CA GLU A 512 -2.06 -1.40 46.56
C GLU A 512 -2.14 -2.81 45.96
N ALA A 513 -2.64 -3.80 46.72
CA ALA A 513 -2.89 -5.14 46.19
C ALA A 513 -3.94 -5.12 45.05
N GLY A 514 -4.95 -4.26 45.13
CA GLY A 514 -5.90 -4.00 44.04
C GLY A 514 -5.23 -3.42 42.80
N ARG A 515 -4.39 -2.40 42.97
CA ARG A 515 -3.59 -1.77 41.89
C ARG A 515 -2.65 -2.78 41.22
N LEU A 516 -1.97 -3.63 42.00
CA LEU A 516 -1.07 -4.65 41.50
C LEU A 516 -1.82 -5.73 40.70
N ARG A 517 -2.98 -6.21 41.17
CA ARG A 517 -3.85 -7.14 40.41
C ARG A 517 -4.36 -6.54 39.10
N ALA A 518 -4.73 -5.25 39.09
CA ALA A 518 -5.13 -4.57 37.88
C ALA A 518 -3.98 -4.49 36.85
N ARG A 519 -2.75 -4.19 37.31
CA ARG A 519 -1.56 -4.19 36.44
C ARG A 519 -1.17 -5.60 35.99
N GLU A 520 -1.33 -6.62 36.83
CA GLU A 520 -1.16 -8.03 36.47
C GLU A 520 -2.14 -8.45 35.36
N GLN A 521 -3.43 -8.15 35.50
CA GLN A 521 -4.43 -8.43 34.47
C GLN A 521 -4.13 -7.69 33.16
N GLN A 522 -3.68 -6.44 33.23
CA GLN A 522 -3.24 -5.70 32.04
C GLN A 522 -2.03 -6.37 31.37
N LEU A 523 -1.00 -6.74 32.13
CA LEU A 523 0.19 -7.44 31.64
C LEU A 523 -0.13 -8.81 31.04
N VAL A 524 -1.09 -9.56 31.60
CA VAL A 524 -1.59 -10.81 31.02
C VAL A 524 -2.29 -10.56 29.67
N GLY A 525 -3.04 -9.47 29.53
CA GLY A 525 -3.62 -9.03 28.26
C GLY A 525 -2.56 -8.63 27.22
N GLU A 526 -1.58 -7.82 27.61
CA GLU A 526 -0.42 -7.43 26.78
C GLU A 526 0.35 -8.68 26.30
N VAL A 527 0.62 -9.65 27.19
CA VAL A 527 1.28 -10.92 26.84
C VAL A 527 0.43 -11.80 25.92
N ALA A 528 -0.90 -11.82 26.07
CA ALA A 528 -1.78 -12.55 25.16
C ALA A 528 -1.76 -11.95 23.74
N GLN A 529 -1.82 -10.62 23.63
CA GLN A 529 -1.71 -9.90 22.35
C GLN A 529 -0.35 -10.14 21.68
N LEU A 530 0.75 -10.07 22.43
CA LEU A 530 2.09 -10.33 21.91
C LEU A 530 2.29 -11.79 21.45
N ARG A 531 1.63 -12.76 22.08
CA ARG A 531 1.63 -14.17 21.64
C ARG A 531 0.87 -14.36 20.33
N GLU A 532 -0.27 -13.69 20.17
CA GLU A 532 -1.07 -13.77 18.94
C GLU A 532 -0.37 -13.05 17.77
N ALA A 533 0.22 -11.86 18.01
CA ALA A 533 1.06 -11.19 17.02
C ALA A 533 2.28 -12.03 16.61
N LYS A 534 2.93 -12.71 17.56
CA LYS A 534 4.00 -13.68 17.27
C LYS A 534 3.50 -14.82 16.38
N ARG A 535 2.33 -15.40 16.67
CA ARG A 535 1.73 -16.49 15.88
C ARG A 535 1.48 -16.05 14.42
N GLN A 536 0.91 -14.86 14.23
CA GLN A 536 0.65 -14.30 12.91
C GLN A 536 1.95 -14.09 12.12
N ILE A 537 3.00 -13.53 12.74
CA ILE A 537 4.33 -13.37 12.11
C ILE A 537 4.97 -14.74 11.79
N GLU A 538 4.76 -15.77 12.61
CA GLU A 538 5.25 -17.13 12.32
C GLU A 538 4.51 -17.81 11.17
N GLU A 539 3.21 -17.55 11.02
CA GLU A 539 2.38 -18.00 9.89
C GLU A 539 2.75 -17.28 8.58
N GLU A 540 2.95 -15.95 8.61
CA GLU A 540 3.50 -15.17 7.49
C GLU A 540 4.90 -15.63 7.08
N LEU A 541 5.80 -15.86 8.05
CA LEU A 541 7.15 -16.37 7.81
C LEU A 541 7.12 -17.77 7.18
N HIS A 542 6.15 -18.62 7.56
CA HIS A 542 5.95 -19.91 6.91
C HIS A 542 5.48 -19.73 5.46
N HIS A 543 4.51 -18.85 5.22
CA HIS A 543 3.97 -18.58 3.88
C HIS A 543 5.07 -18.06 2.93
N LEU A 544 5.85 -17.07 3.35
CA LEU A 544 6.99 -16.52 2.60
C LEU A 544 8.07 -17.58 2.35
N LYS A 545 8.35 -18.49 3.29
CA LYS A 545 9.27 -19.62 3.07
C LYS A 545 8.73 -20.59 2.01
N THR A 546 7.44 -20.91 2.03
CA THR A 546 6.84 -21.77 1.00
C THR A 546 6.85 -21.12 -0.38
N GLN A 547 6.50 -19.83 -0.48
CA GLN A 547 6.55 -19.07 -1.73
C GLN A 547 7.97 -19.04 -2.29
N ARG A 548 8.97 -18.60 -1.50
CA ARG A 548 10.38 -18.56 -1.92
C ARG A 548 10.91 -19.92 -2.40
N ASN A 549 10.40 -21.04 -1.85
CA ASN A 549 10.80 -22.37 -2.31
C ASN A 549 10.14 -22.76 -3.64
N VAL A 550 8.93 -22.27 -3.95
CA VAL A 550 8.30 -22.38 -5.28
C VAL A 550 9.04 -21.49 -6.29
N ASP A 551 9.35 -20.25 -5.93
CA ASP A 551 10.12 -19.32 -6.78
C ASP A 551 11.50 -19.92 -7.13
N GLN A 552 12.15 -20.59 -6.17
CA GLN A 552 13.41 -21.33 -6.38
C GLN A 552 13.29 -22.56 -7.27
N LEU A 553 12.13 -23.22 -7.32
CA LEU A 553 11.87 -24.30 -8.27
C LEU A 553 11.65 -23.74 -9.69
N GLN A 554 10.79 -22.73 -9.84
CA GLN A 554 10.54 -22.05 -11.11
C GLN A 554 11.83 -21.46 -11.71
N THR A 555 12.69 -20.86 -10.87
CA THR A 555 13.99 -20.33 -11.31
C THR A 555 14.90 -21.43 -11.87
N LYS A 556 14.87 -22.64 -11.29
CA LYS A 556 15.62 -23.80 -11.81
C LYS A 556 15.02 -24.33 -13.11
N GLU A 557 13.70 -24.49 -13.18
CA GLU A 557 13.02 -24.95 -14.40
C GLU A 557 13.31 -23.99 -15.58
N LEU A 558 13.31 -22.68 -15.35
CA LEU A 558 13.70 -21.67 -16.33
C LEU A 558 15.19 -21.74 -16.70
N GLN A 559 16.08 -22.03 -15.73
CA GLN A 559 17.50 -22.20 -16.02
C GLN A 559 17.77 -23.48 -16.84
N GLU A 560 17.14 -24.61 -16.51
CA GLU A 560 17.25 -25.86 -17.27
C GLU A 560 16.68 -25.70 -18.69
N GLN A 561 15.58 -24.94 -18.86
CA GLN A 561 15.06 -24.56 -20.18
C GLN A 561 16.04 -23.68 -20.98
N LEU A 562 16.68 -22.70 -20.33
CA LEU A 562 17.67 -21.83 -20.97
C LEU A 562 18.95 -22.59 -21.38
N GLU A 563 19.41 -23.51 -20.54
CA GLU A 563 20.54 -24.40 -20.86
C GLU A 563 20.20 -25.35 -22.03
N ALA A 564 18.96 -25.83 -22.11
CA ALA A 564 18.45 -26.58 -23.26
C ALA A 564 18.35 -25.73 -24.54
N GLU A 565 17.81 -24.50 -24.51
CA GLU A 565 17.79 -23.62 -25.71
C GLU A 565 19.21 -23.25 -26.14
N ALA A 566 20.14 -23.03 -25.21
CA ALA A 566 21.55 -22.78 -25.52
C ALA A 566 22.20 -24.00 -26.22
N TYR A 567 21.90 -25.22 -25.78
CA TYR A 567 22.34 -26.45 -26.43
C TYR A 567 21.76 -26.58 -27.85
N PHE A 568 20.44 -26.41 -28.03
CA PHE A 568 19.81 -26.43 -29.36
C PHE A 568 20.34 -25.31 -30.27
N SER A 569 20.53 -24.09 -29.76
CA SER A 569 21.13 -22.99 -30.51
C SER A 569 22.55 -23.31 -30.98
N THR A 570 23.31 -24.05 -30.18
CA THR A 570 24.66 -24.51 -30.56
C THR A 570 24.58 -25.59 -31.64
N LEU A 571 23.69 -26.57 -31.48
CA LEU A 571 23.47 -27.63 -32.48
C LEU A 571 23.03 -27.06 -33.84
N TYR A 572 22.09 -26.12 -33.86
CA TYR A 572 21.64 -25.45 -35.09
C TYR A 572 22.74 -24.58 -35.73
N LYS A 573 23.65 -23.98 -34.95
CA LYS A 573 24.82 -23.27 -35.50
C LYS A 573 25.77 -24.23 -36.20
N THR A 574 26.10 -25.36 -35.57
CA THR A 574 26.94 -26.41 -36.19
C THR A 574 26.30 -26.91 -37.48
N GLN A 575 25.02 -27.28 -37.45
CA GLN A 575 24.30 -27.77 -38.63
C GLN A 575 24.19 -26.72 -39.74
N THR A 576 24.08 -25.43 -39.40
CA THR A 576 24.13 -24.32 -40.38
C THR A 576 25.52 -24.13 -40.97
N GLN A 577 26.57 -24.45 -40.22
CA GLN A 577 27.96 -24.38 -40.70
C GLN A 577 28.30 -25.58 -41.60
N GLU A 578 27.93 -26.81 -41.20
CA GLU A 578 28.05 -28.02 -42.03
C GLU A 578 27.37 -27.83 -43.41
N LEU A 579 26.15 -27.30 -43.41
CA LEU A 579 25.41 -27.00 -44.65
C LEU A 579 26.02 -25.86 -45.50
N ARG A 580 26.85 -24.99 -44.92
CA ARG A 580 27.63 -23.99 -45.67
C ARG A 580 28.89 -24.60 -46.26
N GLU A 581 29.59 -25.42 -45.50
CA GLU A 581 30.78 -26.13 -45.97
C GLU A 581 30.43 -27.07 -47.13
N GLU A 582 29.32 -27.81 -47.03
CA GLU A 582 28.74 -28.57 -48.17
C GLU A 582 28.39 -27.71 -49.39
N LEU A 583 27.94 -26.46 -49.18
CA LEU A 583 27.55 -25.56 -50.28
C LEU A 583 28.78 -24.98 -50.96
N ASP A 584 29.78 -24.56 -50.19
CA ASP A 584 31.05 -24.03 -50.69
C ASP A 584 31.85 -25.10 -51.45
N GLU A 585 31.82 -26.37 -51.00
CA GLU A 585 32.37 -27.50 -51.75
C GLU A 585 31.65 -27.71 -53.10
N LYS A 586 30.31 -27.68 -53.12
CA LYS A 586 29.52 -27.81 -54.36
C LYS A 586 29.75 -26.64 -55.32
N ILE A 587 29.96 -25.43 -54.81
CA ILE A 587 30.31 -24.25 -55.62
C ILE A 587 31.69 -24.42 -56.27
N ARG A 588 32.70 -24.93 -55.53
CA ARG A 588 34.01 -25.26 -56.13
C ARG A 588 33.90 -26.33 -57.21
N LEU A 589 33.18 -27.42 -56.94
CA LEU A 589 33.02 -28.50 -57.89
C LEU A 589 32.29 -28.03 -59.17
N GLN A 590 31.33 -27.10 -59.04
CA GLN A 590 30.70 -26.46 -60.19
C GLN A 590 31.68 -25.57 -60.98
N GLN A 591 32.55 -24.81 -60.30
CA GLN A 591 33.59 -24.00 -60.97
C GLN A 591 34.59 -24.88 -61.74
N GLU A 592 35.08 -25.97 -61.15
CA GLU A 592 35.96 -26.94 -61.80
C GLU A 592 35.30 -27.54 -63.06
N LEU A 593 34.02 -27.94 -62.97
CA LEU A 593 33.25 -28.45 -64.12
C LEU A 593 32.97 -27.38 -65.20
N GLU A 594 32.82 -26.11 -64.81
CA GLU A 594 32.69 -25.00 -65.77
C GLU A 594 34.01 -24.67 -66.48
N GLU A 595 35.15 -24.77 -65.79
CA GLU A 595 36.48 -24.67 -66.38
C GLU A 595 36.77 -25.84 -67.34
N GLU A 596 36.53 -27.10 -66.94
CA GLU A 596 36.64 -28.27 -67.82
C GLU A 596 35.76 -28.14 -69.07
N ARG A 597 34.49 -27.74 -68.90
CA ARG A 597 33.56 -27.47 -70.00
C ARG A 597 34.09 -26.39 -70.94
N SER A 598 34.69 -25.31 -70.41
CA SER A 598 35.26 -24.24 -71.24
C SER A 598 36.47 -24.74 -72.05
N SER A 599 37.33 -25.57 -71.44
CA SER A 599 38.48 -26.20 -72.08
C SER A 599 38.04 -27.15 -73.21
N LEU A 600 37.03 -28.00 -72.97
CA LEU A 600 36.46 -28.90 -73.97
C LEU A 600 35.81 -28.14 -75.14
N VAL A 601 35.10 -27.04 -74.87
CA VAL A 601 34.56 -26.16 -75.93
C VAL A 601 35.69 -25.55 -76.77
N HIS A 602 36.78 -25.10 -76.16
CA HIS A 602 37.92 -24.56 -76.89
C HIS A 602 38.67 -25.62 -77.72
N GLN A 603 38.84 -26.84 -77.18
CA GLN A 603 39.39 -27.97 -77.93
C GLN A 603 38.50 -28.35 -79.13
N LEU A 604 37.18 -28.32 -78.97
CA LEU A 604 36.23 -28.56 -80.06
C LEU A 604 36.34 -27.48 -81.15
N GLN A 605 36.44 -26.20 -80.78
CA GLN A 605 36.66 -25.10 -81.72
C GLN A 605 37.98 -25.25 -82.50
N LEU A 606 39.07 -25.64 -81.82
CA LEU A 606 40.36 -25.94 -82.46
C LEU A 606 40.29 -27.14 -83.41
N SER A 607 39.50 -28.16 -83.06
CA SER A 607 39.27 -29.33 -83.92
C SER A 607 38.46 -28.99 -85.17
N LEU A 608 37.39 -28.20 -85.01
CA LEU A 608 36.57 -27.69 -86.13
C LEU A 608 37.41 -26.83 -87.08
N ALA A 609 38.14 -25.83 -86.57
CA ALA A 609 38.99 -24.97 -87.39
C ALA A 609 40.10 -25.74 -88.14
N ARG A 610 40.61 -26.84 -87.57
CA ARG A 610 41.50 -27.77 -88.29
C ARG A 610 40.76 -28.50 -89.40
N GLY A 611 39.58 -29.06 -89.13
CA GLY A 611 38.73 -29.71 -90.12
C GLY A 611 38.38 -28.80 -91.29
N ASP A 612 38.01 -27.55 -91.01
CA ASP A 612 37.74 -26.52 -92.02
C ASP A 612 38.98 -26.23 -92.88
N SER A 613 40.16 -26.14 -92.26
CA SER A 613 41.43 -25.95 -93.00
C SER A 613 41.82 -27.17 -93.84
N GLU A 614 41.50 -28.40 -93.39
CA GLU A 614 41.75 -29.64 -94.12
C GLU A 614 40.76 -29.83 -95.28
N ALA A 615 39.50 -29.41 -95.11
CA ALA A 615 38.50 -29.35 -96.17
C ALA A 615 38.88 -28.32 -97.24
N LEU A 616 39.34 -27.12 -96.84
CA LEU A 616 39.87 -26.12 -97.76
C LEU A 616 41.11 -26.64 -98.51
N ALA A 617 42.04 -27.30 -97.82
CA ALA A 617 43.22 -27.91 -98.43
C ALA A 617 42.86 -29.04 -99.42
N ARG A 618 41.84 -29.86 -99.12
CA ARG A 618 41.29 -30.83 -100.09
C ARG A 618 40.71 -30.14 -101.30
N SER A 619 39.86 -29.12 -101.12
CA SER A 619 39.25 -28.38 -102.23
C SER A 619 40.29 -27.77 -103.17
N ILE A 620 41.38 -27.21 -102.63
CA ILE A 620 42.49 -26.67 -103.42
C ILE A 620 43.25 -27.80 -104.14
N ALA A 621 43.51 -28.92 -103.47
CA ALA A 621 44.15 -30.08 -104.09
C ALA A 621 43.31 -30.65 -105.24
N GLU A 622 42.00 -30.83 -105.04
CA GLU A 622 41.04 -31.29 -106.04
C GLU A 622 40.97 -30.34 -107.25
N GLU A 623 40.98 -29.03 -107.03
CA GLU A 623 41.07 -28.02 -108.10
C GLU A 623 42.38 -28.14 -108.90
N THR A 624 43.54 -28.25 -108.22
CA THR A 624 44.82 -28.44 -108.92
C THR A 624 44.92 -29.76 -109.68
N VAL A 625 44.30 -30.84 -109.18
CA VAL A 625 44.21 -32.12 -109.92
C VAL A 625 43.33 -31.95 -111.16
N ALA A 626 42.18 -31.28 -111.04
CA ALA A 626 41.31 -31.02 -112.18
C ALA A 626 41.99 -30.16 -113.26
N ASP A 627 42.83 -29.19 -112.89
CA ASP A 627 43.63 -28.41 -113.84
C ASP A 627 44.76 -29.23 -114.47
N LEU A 628 45.45 -30.08 -113.70
CA LEU A 628 46.44 -31.01 -114.26
C LEU A 628 45.80 -32.04 -115.20
N GLU A 629 44.54 -32.44 -115.00
CA GLU A 629 43.81 -33.27 -115.96
C GLU A 629 43.39 -32.50 -117.23
N LYS A 630 43.09 -31.20 -117.14
CA LYS A 630 42.90 -30.33 -118.32
C LYS A 630 44.21 -30.20 -119.11
N GLU A 631 45.34 -29.98 -118.45
CA GLU A 631 46.65 -29.99 -119.12
C GLU A 631 46.96 -31.35 -119.74
N ARG A 632 46.74 -32.46 -119.02
CA ARG A 632 46.98 -33.82 -119.52
C ARG A 632 46.14 -34.10 -120.77
N THR A 633 44.85 -33.75 -120.75
CA THR A 633 43.97 -33.96 -121.90
C THR A 633 44.31 -33.05 -123.09
N MET A 634 44.75 -31.80 -122.86
CA MET A 634 45.32 -30.97 -123.93
C MET A 634 46.61 -31.57 -124.50
N LYS A 635 47.51 -32.10 -123.66
CA LYS A 635 48.74 -32.77 -124.13
C LYS A 635 48.48 -34.09 -124.85
N GLU A 636 47.47 -34.85 -124.43
CA GLU A 636 46.99 -36.02 -125.17
C GLU A 636 46.42 -35.63 -126.55
N LEU A 637 45.75 -34.48 -126.68
CA LEU A 637 45.24 -33.97 -127.95
C LEU A 637 46.39 -33.46 -128.84
N GLU A 638 47.31 -32.64 -128.33
CA GLU A 638 48.53 -32.21 -129.04
C GLU A 638 49.33 -33.42 -129.54
N TYR A 639 49.45 -34.48 -128.74
CA TYR A 639 50.13 -35.72 -129.13
C TYR A 639 49.37 -36.48 -130.23
N LYS A 640 48.04 -36.58 -130.16
CA LYS A 640 47.21 -37.19 -131.20
C LYS A 640 47.27 -36.41 -132.53
N ASP A 641 47.28 -35.08 -132.47
CA ASP A 641 47.49 -34.21 -133.64
C ASP A 641 48.91 -34.34 -134.21
N GLY A 642 49.92 -34.46 -133.35
CA GLY A 642 51.29 -34.75 -133.74
C GLY A 642 51.43 -36.11 -134.45
N VAL A 643 50.88 -37.17 -133.87
CA VAL A 643 50.89 -38.53 -134.45
C VAL A 643 50.11 -38.60 -135.76
N THR A 644 48.94 -37.95 -135.85
CA THR A 644 48.15 -37.95 -137.10
C THR A 644 48.84 -37.16 -138.22
N LYS A 645 49.47 -36.01 -137.93
CA LYS A 645 50.36 -35.33 -138.89
C LYS A 645 51.53 -36.22 -139.31
N HIS A 646 52.20 -36.87 -138.36
CA HIS A 646 53.36 -37.72 -138.65
C HIS A 646 52.98 -38.97 -139.47
N HIS A 647 51.76 -39.48 -139.30
CA HIS A 647 51.18 -40.55 -140.12
C HIS A 647 50.74 -40.04 -141.51
N GLN A 648 50.18 -38.84 -141.62
CA GLN A 648 49.89 -38.20 -142.92
C GLN A 648 51.18 -37.95 -143.72
N GLU A 649 52.26 -37.51 -143.07
CA GLU A 649 53.57 -37.37 -143.69
C GLU A 649 54.18 -38.71 -144.13
N LEU A 650 53.99 -39.78 -143.36
CA LEU A 650 54.40 -41.13 -143.76
C LEU A 650 53.60 -41.60 -144.98
N ASN A 651 52.27 -41.49 -144.96
CA ASN A 651 51.42 -41.87 -146.08
C ASN A 651 51.73 -41.03 -147.35
N ALA A 652 52.06 -39.75 -147.21
CA ALA A 652 52.51 -38.91 -148.32
C ALA A 652 53.87 -39.37 -148.88
N LYS A 653 54.82 -39.75 -148.01
CA LYS A 653 56.12 -40.32 -148.41
C LYS A 653 55.94 -41.69 -149.07
N GLU A 654 55.02 -42.53 -148.59
CA GLU A 654 54.67 -43.81 -149.23
C GLU A 654 53.97 -43.62 -150.59
N GLN A 655 53.13 -42.59 -150.76
CA GLN A 655 52.57 -42.25 -152.08
C GLN A 655 53.65 -41.79 -153.07
N ILE A 656 54.65 -41.05 -152.61
CA ILE A 656 55.83 -40.67 -153.42
C ILE A 656 56.68 -41.91 -153.77
N ILE A 657 56.83 -42.87 -152.87
CA ILE A 657 57.57 -44.12 -153.12
C ILE A 657 56.81 -45.05 -154.09
N ASN A 658 55.47 -45.11 -154.02
CA ASN A 658 54.64 -45.92 -154.91
C ASN A 658 54.37 -45.27 -156.29
N THR A 659 55.03 -44.16 -156.62
CA THR A 659 54.89 -43.45 -157.92
C THR A 659 56.24 -43.26 -158.64
N ALA A 660 57.25 -44.04 -158.27
CA ALA A 660 58.58 -44.10 -158.88
C ALA A 660 58.98 -45.55 -159.25
#